data_AF-A0A329SNY1-F1
#
_entry.id   AF-A0A329SNY1-F1
#
_cell.length_a   1.000
_cell.length_b   1.000
_cell.length_c   1.000
_cell.angle_alpha   90.00
_cell.angle_beta   90.00
_cell.angle_gamma   90.00
#
_symmetry.space_group_name_H-M   'P 1'
#
loop_
_entity.id
_entity.type
_entity.pdbx_description
1 polymer ?
#
loop_
_entity_poly.entity_id
_entity_poly.type
_entity_poly.pdbx_seq_one_letter_code
_entity_poly.pdbx_strand_id
1 'polypeptide(L)'
;MPGASKTSARLSQYVDLAPWSYAWWWFILLAVHLVTGGYNAAFALFYYELEDTYLYRTLEYSGIGMLAKDHPTITGVNAVLAAMHGGCALLMIGASLWRRELSFTPIAPNSGMDSSTKTIVQSFDDRVSSRLESMKRQTAQVYSKVWGRRGLLGVNGRSFHSILIARELLETLLQTVQAYRMSWYLPRMLLNRFYLFLLVINCWSSVFIYSLLFKRDEARKRFYCLVSDCILDLVSCIGVPLIVVLSYVDDYDSELKGFPLEYWYDDVWSSRVLNEFQMVLVVSWSDLLSRTTFSIGLIATTTSLKELLRKIPARGSKRRVSAVDNTTVFDKSKKMEVIHQIRSGVQLAREHSKLVKIGDGSYTGTSLHIRSGQKLLYLAHIVFGAWGVIVLGLHIQASVQPDLPQCALQVHPWSITEPACYLAILDCYHLGISGKKAEVEAKWSEFDRSTVVTLVVRHCTALEVPDSIADFHLTTGIKVYNSTINEWGASAAVTNTNHPALIWLYFVRVHLPDGRLPDGVMSSDFPSNLYDLEFTYTNVREVPDDLDTKWLIGTTVYFEYSELTSIPSVILRLDPYSISFTGSPISELSAEVFEVPDLVYMYLGSIAIQELPSNVTNLSPALGLLYLTDTNVSFFWPWIDPLVVKTQDWSFAPLLMGGSKYCAELEKITSEEAETFSVLPSSTYSTLMDASEGNRDHILHTVNCDMENAVPVYPIDFEDNVSGLQ
;
A
#
# COMPACT_ATOMS: atom_id res chain seq x y z
N MET A 1 -50.83 -41.46 -31.70
CA MET A 1 -50.87 -40.23 -30.87
C MET A 1 -51.68 -40.54 -29.61
N PRO A 2 -51.29 -40.03 -28.44
CA PRO A 2 -51.78 -38.72 -27.99
C PRO A 2 -50.64 -37.70 -27.81
N GLY A 3 -51.00 -36.42 -27.70
CA GLY A 3 -50.03 -35.33 -27.53
C GLY A 3 -49.62 -35.12 -26.07
N ALA A 4 -48.33 -35.25 -25.77
CA ALA A 4 -47.78 -34.79 -24.50
C ALA A 4 -47.75 -33.24 -24.47
N SER A 5 -48.38 -32.62 -23.49
CA SER A 5 -48.28 -31.18 -23.27
C SER A 5 -46.86 -30.82 -22.86
N LYS A 6 -46.20 -29.94 -23.64
CA LYS A 6 -44.89 -29.39 -23.27
C LYS A 6 -45.07 -28.44 -22.08
N THR A 7 -44.86 -28.94 -20.86
CA THR A 7 -44.73 -28.10 -19.68
C THR A 7 -43.57 -27.13 -19.88
N SER A 8 -43.90 -25.84 -20.00
CA SER A 8 -42.89 -24.78 -20.06
C SER A 8 -42.06 -24.81 -18.79
N ALA A 9 -40.77 -25.10 -18.92
CA ALA A 9 -39.86 -25.13 -17.78
C ALA A 9 -39.73 -23.72 -17.21
N ARG A 10 -40.22 -23.50 -15.99
CA ARG A 10 -39.96 -22.26 -15.25
C ARG A 10 -38.45 -22.10 -15.09
N LEU A 11 -37.90 -21.04 -15.70
CA LEU A 11 -36.56 -20.55 -15.39
C LEU A 11 -36.47 -20.35 -13.86
N SER A 12 -35.49 -20.99 -13.23
CA SER A 12 -35.23 -20.73 -11.81
C SER A 12 -34.70 -19.30 -11.66
N GLN A 13 -35.33 -18.55 -10.76
CA GLN A 13 -34.95 -17.16 -10.45
C GLN A 13 -34.14 -17.04 -9.16
N TYR A 14 -33.90 -18.16 -8.46
CA TYR A 14 -33.29 -18.22 -7.14
C TYR A 14 -32.44 -19.48 -6.99
N VAL A 15 -31.40 -19.41 -6.15
CA VAL A 15 -30.73 -20.58 -5.60
C VAL A 15 -31.41 -20.93 -4.28
N ASP A 16 -32.33 -21.90 -4.36
CA ASP A 16 -33.05 -22.45 -3.20
C ASP A 16 -32.08 -23.34 -2.36
N LEU A 17 -31.80 -22.92 -1.13
CA LEU A 17 -30.85 -23.53 -0.17
C LEU A 17 -31.55 -24.22 1.01
N ALA A 18 -30.93 -25.28 1.52
CA ALA A 18 -31.31 -25.88 2.81
C ALA A 18 -31.03 -24.91 3.99
N PRO A 19 -31.76 -25.00 5.13
CA PRO A 19 -31.61 -24.06 6.24
C PRO A 19 -30.18 -23.89 6.79
N TRP A 20 -29.41 -24.98 6.86
CA TRP A 20 -28.00 -24.97 7.28
C TRP A 20 -27.10 -24.26 6.26
N SER A 21 -27.23 -24.60 4.97
CA SER A 21 -26.47 -23.94 3.89
C SER A 21 -26.80 -22.44 3.79
N TYR A 22 -28.05 -22.05 4.02
CA TYR A 22 -28.46 -20.64 4.07
C TYR A 22 -27.83 -19.91 5.27
N ALA A 23 -27.71 -20.57 6.44
CA ALA A 23 -27.01 -20.00 7.59
C ALA A 23 -25.51 -19.81 7.31
N TRP A 24 -24.85 -20.79 6.68
CA TRP A 24 -23.44 -20.66 6.26
C TRP A 24 -23.22 -19.46 5.33
N TRP A 25 -24.04 -19.30 4.29
CA TRP A 25 -23.95 -18.14 3.41
C TRP A 25 -24.29 -16.82 4.11
N TRP A 26 -25.10 -16.84 5.17
CA TRP A 26 -25.31 -15.67 6.03
C TRP A 26 -24.04 -15.28 6.79
N PHE A 27 -23.34 -16.24 7.42
CA PHE A 27 -22.07 -15.98 8.10
C PHE A 27 -20.95 -15.56 7.14
N ILE A 28 -20.81 -16.22 5.97
CA ILE A 28 -19.81 -15.86 4.95
C ILE A 28 -20.01 -14.41 4.47
N LEU A 29 -21.24 -14.04 4.09
CA LEU A 29 -21.53 -12.70 3.60
C LEU A 29 -21.48 -11.62 4.70
N LEU A 30 -21.64 -12.00 5.97
CA LEU A 30 -21.35 -11.11 7.10
C LEU A 30 -19.83 -10.91 7.26
N ALA A 31 -19.06 -12.00 7.24
CA ALA A 31 -17.60 -11.98 7.39
C ALA A 31 -16.93 -11.12 6.32
N VAL A 32 -17.36 -11.20 5.05
CA VAL A 32 -16.86 -10.33 3.97
C VAL A 32 -17.03 -8.84 4.32
N HIS A 33 -18.18 -8.43 4.85
CA HIS A 33 -18.37 -7.03 5.28
C HIS A 33 -17.60 -6.65 6.54
N LEU A 34 -17.45 -7.56 7.51
CA LEU A 34 -16.69 -7.29 8.74
C LEU A 34 -15.19 -7.18 8.45
N VAL A 35 -14.63 -8.08 7.64
CA VAL A 35 -13.21 -8.03 7.20
C VAL A 35 -12.95 -6.79 6.36
N THR A 36 -13.81 -6.49 5.37
CA THR A 36 -13.61 -5.29 4.52
C THR A 36 -13.81 -4.00 5.31
N GLY A 37 -14.82 -3.94 6.17
CA GLY A 37 -15.06 -2.77 7.04
C GLY A 37 -13.91 -2.54 8.03
N GLY A 38 -13.43 -3.62 8.66
CA GLY A 38 -12.29 -3.58 9.59
C GLY A 38 -10.98 -3.19 8.91
N TYR A 39 -10.66 -3.76 7.75
CA TYR A 39 -9.48 -3.40 6.96
C TYR A 39 -9.51 -1.92 6.56
N ASN A 40 -10.63 -1.43 6.00
CA ASN A 40 -10.74 -0.02 5.58
C ASN A 40 -10.68 0.93 6.79
N ALA A 41 -11.18 0.52 7.97
CA ALA A 41 -11.04 1.31 9.20
C ALA A 41 -9.59 1.34 9.70
N ALA A 42 -8.89 0.21 9.72
CA ALA A 42 -7.48 0.13 10.11
C ALA A 42 -6.58 0.92 9.13
N PHE A 43 -6.83 0.82 7.83
CA PHE A 43 -6.08 1.55 6.80
C PHE A 43 -6.33 3.07 6.84
N ALA A 44 -7.53 3.50 7.26
CA ALA A 44 -7.82 4.91 7.54
C ALA A 44 -7.16 5.42 8.84
N LEU A 45 -7.03 4.59 9.87
CA LEU A 45 -6.28 4.94 11.09
C LEU A 45 -4.77 5.01 10.81
N PHE A 46 -4.25 4.05 10.03
CA PHE A 46 -2.86 4.06 9.57
C PHE A 46 -2.52 5.37 8.84
N TYR A 47 -3.28 5.74 7.80
CA TYR A 47 -3.10 7.02 7.08
C TYR A 47 -3.54 8.28 7.87
N TYR A 48 -3.99 8.14 9.12
CA TYR A 48 -4.23 9.28 10.02
C TYR A 48 -3.03 9.54 10.93
N GLU A 49 -2.32 8.49 11.35
CA GLU A 49 -1.15 8.56 12.24
C GLU A 49 0.19 8.56 11.47
N LEU A 50 0.19 8.20 10.17
CA LEU A 50 1.41 7.89 9.40
C LEU A 50 2.42 9.05 9.35
N GLU A 51 1.97 10.30 9.16
CA GLU A 51 2.83 11.50 9.10
C GLU A 51 3.75 11.63 10.33
N ASP A 52 3.26 11.25 11.53
CA ASP A 52 3.96 11.32 12.82
C ASP A 52 4.78 10.04 13.16
N THR A 53 5.32 9.34 12.16
CA THR A 53 6.08 8.09 12.34
C THR A 53 7.54 8.18 11.87
N TYR A 54 8.39 7.27 12.34
CA TYR A 54 9.69 7.05 11.69
C TYR A 54 9.50 6.41 10.31
N LEU A 55 8.58 5.44 10.19
CA LEU A 55 8.26 4.78 8.93
C LEU A 55 7.94 5.74 7.77
N TYR A 56 7.15 6.80 8.00
CA TYR A 56 6.84 7.76 6.95
C TYR A 56 8.09 8.50 6.46
N ARG A 57 8.98 8.91 7.36
CA ARG A 57 10.22 9.62 6.99
C ARG A 57 11.11 8.75 6.10
N THR A 58 11.24 7.46 6.40
CA THR A 58 11.99 6.53 5.54
C THR A 58 11.28 6.26 4.21
N LEU A 59 9.95 6.14 4.20
CA LEU A 59 9.18 5.98 2.96
C LEU A 59 9.21 7.23 2.06
N GLU A 60 9.23 8.43 2.64
CA GLU A 60 9.38 9.70 1.92
C GLU A 60 10.79 9.85 1.35
N TYR A 61 11.82 9.55 2.15
CA TYR A 61 13.22 9.45 1.70
C TYR A 61 13.36 8.51 0.49
N SER A 62 12.75 7.32 0.54
CA SER A 62 12.77 6.32 -0.54
C SER A 62 11.74 6.57 -1.67
N GLY A 63 10.96 7.67 -1.63
CA GLY A 63 9.95 7.98 -2.65
C GLY A 63 8.78 7.00 -2.77
N ILE A 64 8.46 6.23 -1.72
CA ILE A 64 7.43 5.18 -1.73
C ILE A 64 6.09 5.68 -1.18
N GLY A 65 5.10 5.81 -2.07
CA GLY A 65 3.73 6.16 -1.71
C GLY A 65 3.38 7.61 -2.03
N MET A 66 2.20 8.04 -1.55
CA MET A 66 1.77 9.44 -1.65
C MET A 66 2.21 10.24 -0.40
N LEU A 67 2.56 11.51 -0.61
CA LEU A 67 3.04 12.44 0.41
C LEU A 67 1.95 12.80 1.45
N ALA A 68 2.39 13.17 2.66
CA ALA A 68 1.55 13.50 3.82
C ALA A 68 0.32 14.38 3.49
N LYS A 69 0.50 15.43 2.69
CA LYS A 69 -0.58 16.34 2.22
C LYS A 69 -1.81 15.63 1.62
N ASP A 70 -1.63 14.43 1.05
CA ASP A 70 -2.67 13.65 0.40
C ASP A 70 -3.29 12.59 1.36
N HIS A 71 -2.63 12.29 2.48
CA HIS A 71 -3.07 11.30 3.48
C HIS A 71 -4.47 11.58 4.06
N PRO A 72 -4.86 12.82 4.41
CA PRO A 72 -6.22 13.12 4.88
C PRO A 72 -7.31 12.72 3.88
N THR A 73 -7.00 12.76 2.57
CA THR A 73 -7.94 12.32 1.52
C THR A 73 -8.03 10.80 1.45
N ILE A 74 -6.89 10.10 1.56
CA ILE A 74 -6.83 8.64 1.63
C ILE A 74 -7.61 8.13 2.84
N THR A 75 -7.38 8.73 4.01
CA THR A 75 -8.11 8.47 5.27
C THR A 75 -9.61 8.70 5.11
N GLY A 76 -10.02 9.83 4.53
CA GLY A 76 -11.44 10.13 4.28
C GLY A 76 -12.13 9.11 3.37
N VAL A 77 -11.49 8.68 2.29
CA VAL A 77 -12.03 7.65 1.37
C VAL A 77 -12.19 6.31 2.08
N ASN A 78 -11.16 5.84 2.79
CA ASN A 78 -11.19 4.55 3.48
C ASN A 78 -12.20 4.55 4.65
N ALA A 79 -12.32 5.65 5.40
CA ALA A 79 -13.33 5.80 6.45
C ALA A 79 -14.78 5.71 5.90
N VAL A 80 -15.04 6.28 4.71
CA VAL A 80 -16.34 6.16 4.03
C VAL A 80 -16.61 4.71 3.60
N LEU A 81 -15.62 4.01 3.03
CA LEU A 81 -15.74 2.61 2.65
C LEU A 81 -15.99 1.71 3.88
N ALA A 82 -15.27 1.94 4.98
CA ALA A 82 -15.49 1.26 6.25
C ALA A 82 -16.93 1.44 6.76
N ALA A 83 -17.45 2.67 6.75
CA ALA A 83 -18.82 2.97 7.12
C ALA A 83 -19.87 2.31 6.20
N MET A 84 -19.60 2.21 4.90
CA MET A 84 -20.47 1.53 3.94
C MET A 84 -20.54 0.01 4.18
N HIS A 85 -19.42 -0.65 4.44
CA HIS A 85 -19.38 -2.08 4.79
C HIS A 85 -19.97 -2.36 6.19
N GLY A 86 -19.65 -1.52 7.18
CA GLY A 86 -20.25 -1.59 8.52
C GLY A 86 -21.78 -1.45 8.48
N GLY A 87 -22.29 -0.51 7.68
CA GLY A 87 -23.73 -0.35 7.42
C GLY A 87 -24.37 -1.61 6.81
N CYS A 88 -23.69 -2.29 5.89
CA CYS A 88 -24.15 -3.55 5.31
C CYS A 88 -24.20 -4.69 6.34
N ALA A 89 -23.20 -4.80 7.23
CA ALA A 89 -23.17 -5.76 8.32
C ALA A 89 -24.31 -5.49 9.34
N LEU A 90 -24.46 -4.23 9.77
CA LEU A 90 -25.52 -3.81 10.69
C LEU A 90 -26.93 -4.06 10.13
N LEU A 91 -27.13 -3.88 8.81
CA LEU A 91 -28.41 -4.21 8.15
C LEU A 91 -28.71 -5.72 8.19
N MET A 92 -27.72 -6.60 8.00
CA MET A 92 -27.90 -8.06 8.10
C MET A 92 -28.20 -8.51 9.54
N ILE A 93 -27.45 -7.98 10.52
CA ILE A 93 -27.65 -8.28 11.94
C ILE A 93 -29.02 -7.77 12.40
N GLY A 94 -29.33 -6.50 12.15
CA GLY A 94 -30.59 -5.87 12.53
C GLY A 94 -31.82 -6.52 11.88
N ALA A 95 -31.74 -6.91 10.60
CA ALA A 95 -32.80 -7.67 9.94
C ALA A 95 -33.04 -9.04 10.60
N SER A 96 -31.96 -9.71 11.00
CA SER A 96 -32.03 -11.03 11.63
C SER A 96 -32.59 -10.96 13.06
N LEU A 97 -32.18 -9.95 13.84
CA LEU A 97 -32.71 -9.69 15.18
C LEU A 97 -34.21 -9.33 15.15
N TRP A 98 -34.63 -8.44 14.23
CA TRP A 98 -36.04 -8.08 14.05
C TRP A 98 -36.88 -9.32 13.72
N ARG A 99 -36.43 -10.14 12.76
CA ARG A 99 -37.18 -11.31 12.28
C ARG A 99 -37.08 -12.52 13.21
N ARG A 100 -36.16 -12.51 14.19
CA ARG A 100 -35.77 -13.66 15.03
C ARG A 100 -35.37 -14.90 14.21
N GLU A 101 -34.87 -14.66 13.00
CA GLU A 101 -34.44 -15.66 12.03
C GLU A 101 -33.39 -15.00 11.12
N LEU A 102 -32.30 -15.73 10.81
CA LEU A 102 -31.23 -15.24 9.92
C LEU A 102 -31.82 -14.72 8.60
N SER A 103 -31.53 -13.47 8.28
CA SER A 103 -32.07 -12.76 7.12
C SER A 103 -31.08 -11.74 6.58
N PHE A 104 -31.03 -11.59 5.25
CA PHE A 104 -30.10 -10.65 4.61
C PHE A 104 -30.61 -9.20 4.61
N THR A 105 -31.92 -8.98 4.64
CA THR A 105 -32.53 -7.64 4.51
C THR A 105 -33.81 -7.52 5.35
N PRO A 106 -34.15 -6.31 5.85
CA PRO A 106 -35.34 -6.12 6.69
C PRO A 106 -36.65 -6.20 5.89
N ILE A 107 -36.64 -5.92 4.59
CA ILE A 107 -37.83 -5.90 3.72
C ILE A 107 -38.10 -7.30 3.13
N ALA A 108 -39.33 -7.79 3.23
CA ALA A 108 -39.70 -9.08 2.63
C ALA A 108 -39.83 -8.96 1.09
N PRO A 109 -39.37 -9.96 0.31
CA PRO A 109 -39.63 -9.97 -1.14
C PRO A 109 -41.13 -10.15 -1.39
N ASN A 110 -41.77 -9.09 -1.92
CA ASN A 110 -43.22 -8.91 -2.03
C ASN A 110 -44.03 -10.19 -2.32
N SER A 111 -44.66 -10.76 -1.29
CA SER A 111 -45.89 -11.53 -1.45
C SER A 111 -47.03 -10.55 -1.70
N GLY A 112 -47.53 -10.47 -2.93
CA GLY A 112 -48.67 -9.61 -3.26
C GLY A 112 -49.94 -10.07 -2.55
N MET A 113 -50.48 -9.22 -1.68
CA MET A 113 -51.82 -9.32 -1.12
C MET A 113 -52.26 -7.90 -0.75
N ASP A 114 -53.40 -7.46 -1.29
CA ASP A 114 -53.95 -6.13 -0.97
C ASP A 114 -54.43 -6.09 0.48
N SER A 115 -54.08 -5.01 1.20
CA SER A 115 -54.48 -4.79 2.60
C SER A 115 -55.27 -3.48 2.74
N SER A 116 -56.49 -3.50 2.20
CA SER A 116 -57.42 -2.37 2.22
C SER A 116 -58.26 -2.33 3.49
N THR A 117 -57.61 -2.22 4.65
CA THR A 117 -58.31 -1.94 5.93
C THR A 117 -57.53 -0.95 6.79
N LYS A 118 -57.99 0.30 6.83
CA LYS A 118 -57.62 1.25 7.90
C LYS A 118 -58.62 1.10 9.04
N THR A 119 -58.13 0.92 10.26
CA THR A 119 -58.90 1.16 11.49
C THR A 119 -58.12 2.17 12.32
N ILE A 120 -58.82 3.16 12.89
CA ILE A 120 -58.22 4.30 13.59
C ILE A 120 -58.44 4.13 15.09
N VAL A 121 -57.35 4.09 15.88
CA VAL A 121 -57.33 4.51 17.28
C VAL A 121 -55.99 5.24 17.56
N GLN A 122 -56.06 6.24 18.43
CA GLN A 122 -54.99 7.12 18.95
C GLN A 122 -54.09 6.39 19.99
N SER A 123 -52.90 6.86 20.41
CA SER A 123 -52.03 7.99 20.03
C SER A 123 -50.69 7.94 20.80
N PHE A 124 -49.76 8.86 20.50
CA PHE A 124 -48.93 9.57 21.49
C PHE A 124 -47.49 9.07 21.74
N ASP A 125 -46.68 8.94 20.67
CA ASP A 125 -45.21 9.18 20.77
C ASP A 125 -44.59 9.65 19.43
N ASP A 126 -45.27 10.58 18.75
CA ASP A 126 -45.19 10.74 17.30
C ASP A 126 -44.17 11.77 16.76
N ARG A 127 -43.21 12.28 17.57
CA ARG A 127 -42.25 13.33 17.10
C ARG A 127 -40.79 12.87 16.92
N VAL A 128 -40.29 11.97 17.76
CA VAL A 128 -38.94 11.38 17.56
C VAL A 128 -39.04 10.19 16.58
N SER A 129 -40.03 9.33 16.81
CA SER A 129 -40.40 8.21 15.96
C SER A 129 -40.64 8.63 14.50
N SER A 130 -41.40 9.69 14.24
CA SER A 130 -41.72 10.14 12.87
C SER A 130 -40.54 10.72 12.11
N ARG A 131 -39.59 11.39 12.79
CA ARG A 131 -38.32 11.82 12.18
C ARG A 131 -37.47 10.60 11.81
N LEU A 132 -37.34 9.63 12.72
CA LEU A 132 -36.59 8.40 12.48
C LEU A 132 -37.22 7.56 11.35
N GLU A 133 -38.55 7.43 11.32
CA GLU A 133 -39.29 6.76 10.24
C GLU A 133 -39.23 7.53 8.91
N SER A 134 -39.19 8.86 8.94
CA SER A 134 -38.96 9.68 7.73
C SER A 134 -37.57 9.42 7.15
N MET A 135 -36.53 9.45 7.98
CA MET A 135 -35.15 9.14 7.56
C MET A 135 -35.02 7.70 7.06
N LYS A 136 -35.57 6.71 7.78
CA LYS A 136 -35.65 5.30 7.31
C LYS A 136 -36.37 5.18 5.96
N ARG A 137 -37.44 5.94 5.73
CA ARG A 137 -38.18 5.93 4.46
C ARG A 137 -37.39 6.60 3.34
N GLN A 138 -36.68 7.70 3.61
CA GLN A 138 -35.81 8.34 2.62
C GLN A 138 -34.62 7.44 2.24
N THR A 139 -33.91 6.88 3.22
CA THR A 139 -32.79 5.95 2.95
C THR A 139 -33.27 4.67 2.27
N ALA A 140 -34.39 4.08 2.69
CA ALA A 140 -34.99 2.95 1.99
C ALA A 140 -35.48 3.29 0.57
N GLN A 141 -35.94 4.52 0.30
CA GLN A 141 -36.30 4.98 -1.05
C GLN A 141 -35.08 5.21 -1.95
N VAL A 142 -33.98 5.75 -1.43
CA VAL A 142 -32.71 5.89 -2.17
C VAL A 142 -32.12 4.50 -2.45
N TYR A 143 -32.00 3.66 -1.42
CA TYR A 143 -31.54 2.27 -1.53
C TYR A 143 -32.39 1.48 -2.54
N SER A 144 -33.72 1.55 -2.46
CA SER A 144 -34.58 0.81 -3.42
C SER A 144 -34.62 1.40 -4.84
N LYS A 145 -34.28 2.69 -5.04
CA LYS A 145 -34.12 3.31 -6.36
C LYS A 145 -32.80 2.93 -7.06
N VAL A 146 -31.73 2.68 -6.30
CA VAL A 146 -30.40 2.39 -6.88
C VAL A 146 -30.02 0.91 -6.74
N TRP A 147 -30.04 0.35 -5.53
CA TRP A 147 -29.68 -1.06 -5.23
C TRP A 147 -30.86 -2.05 -5.19
N GLY A 148 -32.10 -1.58 -5.07
CA GLY A 148 -33.26 -2.48 -5.05
C GLY A 148 -33.48 -3.21 -6.39
N ARG A 149 -34.09 -4.40 -6.37
CA ARG A 149 -34.38 -5.31 -7.50
C ARG A 149 -34.88 -4.74 -8.84
N ARG A 150 -35.38 -3.51 -8.89
CA ARG A 150 -35.83 -2.77 -10.11
C ARG A 150 -35.16 -1.38 -10.28
N GLY A 151 -34.24 -1.02 -9.39
CA GLY A 151 -33.47 0.21 -9.41
C GLY A 151 -32.37 0.20 -10.48
N LEU A 152 -31.52 1.22 -10.47
CA LEU A 152 -30.51 1.44 -11.51
C LEU A 152 -29.51 0.28 -11.65
N LEU A 153 -29.06 -0.29 -10.52
CA LEU A 153 -28.17 -1.45 -10.43
C LEU A 153 -28.92 -2.77 -10.16
N GLY A 154 -30.25 -2.72 -10.06
CA GLY A 154 -31.06 -3.86 -9.65
C GLY A 154 -31.16 -4.95 -10.72
N VAL A 155 -31.26 -6.21 -10.28
CA VAL A 155 -31.23 -7.45 -11.12
C VAL A 155 -32.30 -7.52 -12.22
N ASN A 156 -33.32 -6.63 -12.20
CA ASN A 156 -34.35 -6.51 -13.24
C ASN A 156 -34.47 -5.07 -13.82
N GLY A 157 -33.42 -4.25 -13.72
CA GLY A 157 -33.36 -2.91 -14.30
C GLY A 157 -33.30 -2.92 -15.84
N ARG A 158 -33.84 -1.88 -16.50
CA ARG A 158 -33.89 -1.81 -17.98
C ARG A 158 -32.51 -1.82 -18.64
N SER A 159 -31.49 -1.27 -17.98
CA SER A 159 -30.11 -1.20 -18.46
C SER A 159 -29.18 -2.23 -17.78
N PHE A 160 -29.72 -3.16 -16.98
CA PHE A 160 -28.95 -4.02 -16.07
C PHE A 160 -27.79 -4.75 -16.77
N HIS A 161 -28.04 -5.38 -17.93
CA HIS A 161 -27.00 -6.11 -18.66
C HIS A 161 -25.88 -5.20 -19.19
N SER A 162 -26.20 -3.96 -19.59
CA SER A 162 -25.20 -3.00 -20.07
C SER A 162 -24.33 -2.46 -18.92
N ILE A 163 -24.94 -2.17 -17.77
CA ILE A 163 -24.22 -1.69 -16.59
C ILE A 163 -23.38 -2.81 -15.98
N LEU A 164 -23.89 -4.05 -15.94
CA LEU A 164 -23.14 -5.21 -15.46
C LEU A 164 -21.92 -5.50 -16.34
N ILE A 165 -22.05 -5.48 -17.67
CA ILE A 165 -20.91 -5.66 -18.58
C ILE A 165 -19.90 -4.51 -18.44
N ALA A 166 -20.35 -3.26 -18.29
CA ALA A 166 -19.46 -2.13 -18.08
C ALA A 166 -18.70 -2.20 -16.74
N ARG A 167 -19.36 -2.68 -15.68
CA ARG A 167 -18.75 -2.96 -14.36
C ARG A 167 -17.68 -4.06 -14.49
N GLU A 168 -18.05 -5.22 -15.03
CA GLU A 168 -17.16 -6.39 -15.17
C GLU A 168 -15.93 -6.07 -16.05
N LEU A 169 -16.10 -5.26 -17.11
CA LEU A 169 -14.99 -4.78 -17.94
C LEU A 169 -14.04 -3.84 -17.16
N LEU A 170 -14.57 -2.93 -16.34
CA LEU A 170 -13.77 -2.02 -15.53
C LEU A 170 -13.03 -2.78 -14.42
N GLU A 171 -13.70 -3.69 -13.74
CA GLU A 171 -13.09 -4.52 -12.68
C GLU A 171 -12.05 -5.46 -13.26
N THR A 172 -12.32 -6.17 -14.37
CA THR A 172 -11.31 -6.99 -15.06
C THR A 172 -10.11 -6.17 -15.51
N LEU A 173 -10.31 -4.96 -16.03
CA LEU A 173 -9.22 -4.07 -16.42
C LEU A 173 -8.35 -3.69 -15.22
N LEU A 174 -8.96 -3.24 -14.13
CA LEU A 174 -8.26 -2.83 -12.91
C LEU A 174 -7.56 -4.02 -12.22
N GLN A 175 -8.20 -5.18 -12.15
CA GLN A 175 -7.60 -6.43 -11.66
C GLN A 175 -6.42 -6.88 -12.55
N THR A 176 -6.50 -6.67 -13.88
CA THR A 176 -5.37 -6.95 -14.78
C THR A 176 -4.23 -5.95 -14.59
N VAL A 177 -4.52 -4.67 -14.36
CA VAL A 177 -3.51 -3.67 -13.98
C VAL A 177 -2.85 -4.03 -12.65
N GLN A 178 -3.62 -4.53 -11.66
CA GLN A 178 -3.04 -5.01 -10.40
C GLN A 178 -2.16 -6.25 -10.61
N ALA A 179 -2.57 -7.22 -11.43
CA ALA A 179 -1.73 -8.37 -11.77
C ALA A 179 -0.44 -7.96 -12.50
N TYR A 180 -0.52 -6.97 -13.40
CA TYR A 180 0.65 -6.38 -14.05
C TYR A 180 1.56 -5.66 -13.05
N ARG A 181 1.02 -4.86 -12.11
CA ARG A 181 1.80 -4.26 -11.02
C ARG A 181 2.49 -5.35 -10.18
N MET A 182 1.79 -6.41 -9.78
CA MET A 182 2.40 -7.55 -9.06
C MET A 182 3.49 -8.28 -9.87
N SER A 183 3.47 -8.20 -11.21
CA SER A 183 4.53 -8.77 -12.05
C SER A 183 5.86 -8.00 -11.95
N TRP A 184 5.80 -6.69 -11.64
CA TRP A 184 6.95 -5.84 -11.36
C TRP A 184 7.31 -5.79 -9.86
N TYR A 185 6.33 -5.58 -8.98
CA TYR A 185 6.56 -5.18 -7.59
C TYR A 185 6.60 -6.31 -6.55
N LEU A 186 6.43 -7.58 -6.94
CA LEU A 186 6.17 -8.66 -5.98
C LEU A 186 6.99 -9.93 -6.28
N PRO A 187 8.20 -10.08 -5.71
CA PRO A 187 9.07 -11.24 -5.88
C PRO A 187 8.45 -12.58 -5.41
N ARG A 188 7.40 -12.54 -4.58
CA ARG A 188 6.68 -13.73 -4.09
C ARG A 188 5.87 -14.41 -5.20
N MET A 189 6.57 -15.19 -6.04
CA MET A 189 6.00 -15.88 -7.21
C MET A 189 4.78 -16.75 -6.89
N LEU A 190 4.65 -17.32 -5.69
CA LEU A 190 3.44 -18.06 -5.29
C LEU A 190 2.20 -17.16 -5.14
N LEU A 191 2.35 -15.94 -4.59
CA LEU A 191 1.26 -15.00 -4.40
C LEU A 191 0.87 -14.32 -5.73
N ASN A 192 1.85 -14.00 -6.58
CA ASN A 192 1.64 -13.55 -7.95
C ASN A 192 0.88 -14.60 -8.79
N ARG A 193 1.36 -15.86 -8.80
CA ARG A 193 0.68 -16.99 -9.48
C ARG A 193 -0.73 -17.24 -8.93
N PHE A 194 -0.95 -17.12 -7.62
CA PHE A 194 -2.27 -17.26 -7.00
C PHE A 194 -3.25 -16.18 -7.46
N TYR A 195 -2.83 -14.91 -7.47
CA TYR A 195 -3.67 -13.80 -7.94
C TYR A 195 -4.04 -13.93 -9.42
N LEU A 196 -3.04 -14.23 -10.26
CA LEU A 196 -3.21 -14.51 -11.69
C LEU A 196 -4.17 -15.68 -11.95
N PHE A 197 -4.07 -16.77 -11.18
CA PHE A 197 -4.98 -17.90 -11.26
C PHE A 197 -6.44 -17.52 -10.96
N LEU A 198 -6.68 -16.66 -9.96
CA LEU A 198 -8.03 -16.13 -9.68
C LEU A 198 -8.54 -15.23 -10.81
N LEU A 199 -7.70 -14.35 -11.36
CA LEU A 199 -8.05 -13.47 -12.49
C LEU A 199 -8.45 -14.27 -13.74
N VAL A 200 -7.66 -15.29 -14.10
CA VAL A 200 -7.94 -16.17 -15.24
C VAL A 200 -9.20 -17.01 -14.99
N ILE A 201 -9.41 -17.52 -13.78
CA ILE A 201 -10.67 -18.19 -13.41
C ILE A 201 -11.86 -17.24 -13.54
N ASN A 202 -11.75 -15.97 -13.11
CA ASN A 202 -12.88 -15.04 -13.19
C ASN A 202 -13.24 -14.73 -14.64
N CYS A 203 -12.25 -14.37 -15.46
CA CYS A 203 -12.38 -14.19 -16.92
C CYS A 203 -13.08 -15.37 -17.60
N TRP A 204 -12.64 -16.59 -17.28
CA TRP A 204 -13.16 -17.82 -17.88
C TRP A 204 -14.45 -18.34 -17.23
N SER A 205 -14.85 -17.83 -16.05
CA SER A 205 -16.05 -18.27 -15.33
C SER A 205 -17.29 -18.13 -16.22
N SER A 206 -17.43 -16.97 -16.87
CA SER A 206 -18.50 -16.64 -17.83
C SER A 206 -18.57 -17.61 -19.02
N VAL A 207 -17.44 -18.23 -19.40
CA VAL A 207 -17.33 -19.16 -20.53
C VAL A 207 -17.65 -20.60 -20.09
N PHE A 208 -16.98 -21.12 -19.06
CA PHE A 208 -17.17 -22.50 -18.59
C PHE A 208 -18.56 -22.76 -18.01
N ILE A 209 -19.08 -21.81 -17.21
CA ILE A 209 -20.35 -21.96 -16.50
C ILE A 209 -21.54 -21.94 -17.47
N TYR A 210 -21.46 -21.17 -18.57
CA TYR A 210 -22.50 -21.13 -19.59
C TYR A 210 -22.44 -22.28 -20.60
N SER A 211 -21.24 -22.82 -20.90
CA SER A 211 -21.04 -23.85 -21.93
C SER A 211 -21.24 -25.29 -21.43
N LEU A 212 -20.65 -25.64 -20.28
CA LEU A 212 -20.43 -27.03 -19.88
C LEU A 212 -21.35 -27.51 -18.74
N LEU A 213 -21.40 -26.80 -17.62
CA LEU A 213 -21.87 -27.39 -16.34
C LEU A 213 -23.39 -27.34 -16.10
N PHE A 214 -24.09 -26.25 -16.43
CA PHE A 214 -25.49 -26.03 -15.98
C PHE A 214 -26.47 -25.69 -17.12
N LYS A 215 -26.69 -26.61 -18.07
CA LYS A 215 -27.60 -26.40 -19.22
C LYS A 215 -29.11 -26.21 -18.89
N ARG A 216 -29.50 -26.08 -17.61
CA ARG A 216 -30.91 -25.93 -17.15
C ARG A 216 -31.15 -25.01 -15.95
N ASP A 217 -30.13 -24.47 -15.27
CA ASP A 217 -30.30 -23.65 -14.05
C ASP A 217 -29.47 -22.36 -14.11
N GLU A 218 -30.08 -21.30 -14.65
CA GLU A 218 -29.47 -19.98 -14.80
C GLU A 218 -29.20 -19.27 -13.45
N ALA A 219 -29.91 -19.63 -12.38
CA ALA A 219 -29.68 -19.06 -11.05
C ALA A 219 -28.36 -19.57 -10.47
N ARG A 220 -28.07 -20.87 -10.59
CA ARG A 220 -26.77 -21.45 -10.19
C ARG A 220 -25.61 -20.88 -10.99
N LYS A 221 -25.78 -20.65 -12.31
CA LYS A 221 -24.73 -20.03 -13.13
C LYS A 221 -24.29 -18.68 -12.57
N ARG A 222 -25.25 -17.77 -12.40
CA ARG A 222 -25.03 -16.42 -11.89
C ARG A 222 -24.40 -16.44 -10.49
N PHE A 223 -24.83 -17.39 -9.65
CA PHE A 223 -24.28 -17.58 -8.32
C PHE A 223 -22.77 -17.92 -8.35
N TYR A 224 -22.34 -18.86 -9.18
CA TYR A 224 -20.92 -19.23 -9.25
C TYR A 224 -20.03 -18.12 -9.85
N CYS A 225 -20.51 -17.38 -10.86
CA CYS A 225 -19.81 -16.19 -11.35
C CYS A 225 -19.67 -15.12 -10.25
N LEU A 226 -20.76 -14.77 -9.57
CA LEU A 226 -20.74 -13.78 -8.48
C LEU A 226 -19.89 -14.22 -7.26
N VAL A 227 -19.71 -15.52 -7.02
CA VAL A 227 -18.78 -16.00 -5.99
C VAL A 227 -17.32 -15.90 -6.44
N SER A 228 -17.03 -16.16 -7.72
CA SER A 228 -15.70 -15.95 -8.31
C SER A 228 -15.28 -14.47 -8.24
N ASP A 229 -16.16 -13.59 -8.70
CA ASP A 229 -16.01 -12.13 -8.63
C ASP A 229 -15.77 -11.64 -7.19
N CYS A 230 -16.61 -12.06 -6.25
CA CYS A 230 -16.48 -11.69 -4.84
C CYS A 230 -15.17 -12.15 -4.18
N ILE A 231 -14.58 -13.26 -4.65
CA ILE A 231 -13.29 -13.75 -4.15
C ILE A 231 -12.15 -12.91 -4.75
N LEU A 232 -12.19 -12.63 -6.06
CA LEU A 232 -11.15 -11.86 -6.73
C LEU A 232 -11.13 -10.40 -6.24
N ASP A 233 -12.27 -9.73 -6.10
CA ASP A 233 -12.33 -8.37 -5.52
C ASP A 233 -11.75 -8.35 -4.10
N LEU A 234 -12.11 -9.32 -3.25
CA LEU A 234 -11.64 -9.40 -1.86
C LEU A 234 -10.12 -9.63 -1.77
N VAL A 235 -9.57 -10.48 -2.64
CA VAL A 235 -8.12 -10.70 -2.72
C VAL A 235 -7.41 -9.47 -3.31
N SER A 236 -8.04 -8.76 -4.25
CA SER A 236 -7.53 -7.54 -4.88
C SER A 236 -7.38 -6.39 -3.87
N CYS A 237 -8.43 -6.06 -3.12
CA CYS A 237 -8.41 -4.89 -2.23
C CYS A 237 -7.94 -5.16 -0.79
N ILE A 238 -7.86 -6.43 -0.35
CA ILE A 238 -7.40 -6.80 1.00
C ILE A 238 -6.37 -7.91 0.96
N GLY A 239 -6.67 -9.03 0.28
CA GLY A 239 -5.88 -10.25 0.41
C GLY A 239 -4.40 -10.08 0.08
N VAL A 240 -4.06 -9.43 -1.03
CA VAL A 240 -2.67 -9.17 -1.41
C VAL A 240 -1.97 -8.20 -0.42
N PRO A 241 -2.48 -6.98 -0.15
CA PRO A 241 -1.88 -6.09 0.86
C PRO A 241 -1.72 -6.73 2.25
N LEU A 242 -2.74 -7.45 2.74
CA LEU A 242 -2.74 -8.05 4.07
C LEU A 242 -1.71 -9.18 4.20
N ILE A 243 -1.53 -10.00 3.16
CA ILE A 243 -0.50 -11.06 3.16
C ILE A 243 0.92 -10.47 3.17
N VAL A 244 1.13 -9.32 2.54
CA VAL A 244 2.42 -8.60 2.59
C VAL A 244 2.65 -8.01 3.98
N VAL A 245 1.70 -7.22 4.50
CA VAL A 245 1.83 -6.59 5.83
C VAL A 245 2.07 -7.62 6.93
N LEU A 246 1.31 -8.72 6.95
CA LEU A 246 1.44 -9.78 7.97
C LEU A 246 2.81 -10.49 8.00
N SER A 247 3.68 -10.28 7.01
CA SER A 247 5.04 -10.83 7.00
C SER A 247 6.14 -9.86 7.42
N TYR A 248 5.77 -8.64 7.83
CA TYR A 248 6.66 -7.64 8.42
C TYR A 248 6.14 -7.16 9.79
N VAL A 249 5.17 -7.86 10.38
CA VAL A 249 4.64 -7.56 11.73
C VAL A 249 5.65 -7.92 12.82
N ASP A 250 6.40 -9.01 12.64
CA ASP A 250 7.38 -9.47 13.62
C ASP A 250 8.69 -8.64 13.59
N ASP A 251 8.93 -7.90 12.50
CA ASP A 251 10.09 -7.00 12.30
C ASP A 251 9.81 -5.56 12.79
N TYR A 252 8.54 -5.20 12.99
CA TYR A 252 8.09 -3.81 13.22
C TYR A 252 8.21 -3.38 14.69
N ASP A 253 8.93 -2.29 14.92
CA ASP A 253 9.11 -1.67 16.23
C ASP A 253 7.99 -0.64 16.53
N SER A 254 7.25 -0.88 17.61
CA SER A 254 6.14 -0.05 18.06
C SER A 254 6.53 1.20 18.84
N GLU A 255 7.74 1.26 19.40
CA GLU A 255 8.25 2.41 20.16
C GLU A 255 8.90 3.42 19.19
N LEU A 256 9.71 2.93 18.25
CA LEU A 256 10.25 3.68 17.11
C LEU A 256 9.16 4.13 16.11
N LYS A 257 8.03 3.42 16.07
CA LYS A 257 7.01 3.50 15.01
C LYS A 257 7.60 3.27 13.61
N GLY A 258 8.29 2.15 13.42
CA GLY A 258 8.94 1.84 12.15
C GLY A 258 9.71 0.52 12.20
N PHE A 259 10.83 0.48 11.47
CA PHE A 259 11.76 -0.66 11.46
C PHE A 259 13.15 -0.15 11.87
N PRO A 260 13.94 -0.90 12.67
CA PRO A 260 15.29 -0.51 13.08
C PRO A 260 16.22 -0.16 11.91
N LEU A 261 17.26 0.64 12.20
CA LEU A 261 18.12 1.26 11.17
C LEU A 261 18.84 0.24 10.29
N GLU A 262 19.29 -0.86 10.90
CA GLU A 262 20.04 -1.94 10.27
C GLU A 262 19.28 -2.60 9.12
N TYR A 263 17.96 -2.74 9.26
CA TYR A 263 17.09 -3.30 8.23
C TYR A 263 17.04 -2.44 6.96
N TRP A 264 17.21 -1.12 7.07
CA TRP A 264 17.20 -0.23 5.90
C TRP A 264 18.50 -0.30 5.09
N TYR A 265 19.62 -0.66 5.73
CA TYR A 265 20.91 -0.93 5.11
C TYR A 265 21.08 -2.37 4.60
N ASP A 266 20.26 -3.34 5.06
CA ASP A 266 20.17 -4.69 4.48
C ASP A 266 19.62 -4.60 3.04
N ASP A 267 20.49 -4.86 2.06
CA ASP A 267 20.14 -4.79 0.63
C ASP A 267 18.88 -5.60 0.29
N VAL A 268 18.74 -6.80 0.87
CA VAL A 268 17.76 -7.82 0.50
C VAL A 268 16.44 -7.62 1.24
N TRP A 269 16.47 -7.17 2.49
CA TRP A 269 15.27 -6.81 3.25
C TRP A 269 14.74 -5.46 2.76
N SER A 270 15.58 -4.42 2.71
CA SER A 270 15.20 -3.04 2.34
C SER A 270 14.60 -3.00 0.94
N SER A 271 15.31 -3.55 -0.05
CA SER A 271 14.80 -3.66 -1.42
C SER A 271 13.51 -4.49 -1.52
N ARG A 272 13.28 -5.49 -0.65
CA ARG A 272 12.05 -6.28 -0.67
C ARG A 272 10.88 -5.52 -0.05
N VAL A 273 11.10 -4.82 1.05
CA VAL A 273 10.10 -4.00 1.75
C VAL A 273 9.65 -2.86 0.85
N LEU A 274 10.57 -2.04 0.34
CA LEU A 274 10.25 -0.89 -0.52
C LEU A 274 9.49 -1.33 -1.79
N ASN A 275 9.89 -2.46 -2.38
CA ASN A 275 9.22 -3.04 -3.55
C ASN A 275 7.81 -3.54 -3.22
N GLU A 276 7.63 -4.37 -2.19
CA GLU A 276 6.32 -4.93 -1.86
C GLU A 276 5.36 -3.90 -1.25
N PHE A 277 5.89 -2.85 -0.60
CA PHE A 277 5.09 -1.75 -0.05
C PHE A 277 4.41 -0.90 -1.15
N GLN A 278 4.95 -0.89 -2.38
CA GLN A 278 4.24 -0.35 -3.55
C GLN A 278 2.87 -1.02 -3.77
N MET A 279 2.70 -2.28 -3.36
CA MET A 279 1.42 -2.99 -3.41
C MET A 279 0.54 -2.75 -2.17
N VAL A 280 1.14 -2.44 -1.02
CA VAL A 280 0.41 -2.16 0.24
C VAL A 280 -0.14 -0.73 0.24
N LEU A 281 0.75 0.25 0.06
CA LEU A 281 0.47 1.68 0.18
C LEU A 281 -0.26 2.23 -1.04
N VAL A 282 -0.93 3.35 -0.85
CA VAL A 282 -1.49 4.14 -1.96
C VAL A 282 -0.35 4.92 -2.61
N VAL A 283 0.01 4.52 -3.82
CA VAL A 283 1.08 5.16 -4.61
C VAL A 283 0.55 6.19 -5.62
N SER A 284 -0.77 6.21 -5.87
CA SER A 284 -1.39 7.15 -6.80
C SER A 284 -2.90 7.25 -6.64
N TRP A 285 -3.49 8.31 -7.22
CA TRP A 285 -4.93 8.48 -7.33
C TRP A 285 -5.64 7.36 -8.12
N SER A 286 -4.97 6.76 -9.11
CA SER A 286 -5.54 5.63 -9.87
C SER A 286 -5.52 4.33 -9.07
N ASP A 287 -4.52 4.13 -8.20
CA ASP A 287 -4.45 3.01 -7.26
C ASP A 287 -5.53 3.12 -6.17
N LEU A 288 -5.70 4.32 -5.58
CA LEU A 288 -6.81 4.60 -4.65
C LEU A 288 -8.17 4.35 -5.29
N LEU A 289 -8.36 4.81 -6.54
CA LEU A 289 -9.59 4.57 -7.31
C LEU A 289 -9.81 3.07 -7.59
N SER A 290 -8.75 2.32 -7.89
CA SER A 290 -8.82 0.87 -8.09
C SER A 290 -9.31 0.14 -6.84
N ARG A 291 -8.66 0.38 -5.69
CA ARG A 291 -9.04 -0.19 -4.39
C ARG A 291 -10.48 0.19 -4.00
N THR A 292 -10.86 1.44 -4.25
CA THR A 292 -12.23 1.95 -4.04
C THR A 292 -13.26 1.23 -4.91
N THR A 293 -12.95 1.01 -6.20
CA THR A 293 -13.83 0.27 -7.12
C THR A 293 -14.07 -1.15 -6.64
N PHE A 294 -13.03 -1.91 -6.27
CA PHE A 294 -13.18 -3.28 -5.75
C PHE A 294 -14.00 -3.33 -4.45
N SER A 295 -13.76 -2.40 -3.52
CA SER A 295 -14.51 -2.30 -2.25
C SER A 295 -16.01 -2.04 -2.50
N ILE A 296 -16.34 -1.16 -3.46
CA ILE A 296 -17.73 -0.94 -3.90
C ILE A 296 -18.29 -2.14 -4.68
N GLY A 297 -17.44 -2.83 -5.47
CA GLY A 297 -17.73 -4.08 -6.17
C GLY A 297 -18.22 -5.17 -5.24
N LEU A 298 -17.50 -5.41 -4.13
CA LEU A 298 -17.93 -6.30 -3.05
C LEU A 298 -19.32 -5.97 -2.52
N ILE A 299 -19.68 -4.69 -2.34
CA ILE A 299 -21.04 -4.31 -1.91
C ILE A 299 -22.08 -4.66 -2.98
N ALA A 300 -21.80 -4.41 -4.26
CA ALA A 300 -22.71 -4.71 -5.37
C ALA A 300 -22.90 -6.23 -5.58
N THR A 301 -21.82 -7.00 -5.54
CA THR A 301 -21.82 -8.45 -5.74
C THR A 301 -22.38 -9.19 -4.53
N THR A 302 -22.00 -8.83 -3.29
CA THR A 302 -22.65 -9.41 -2.10
C THR A 302 -24.14 -9.09 -2.04
N THR A 303 -24.57 -7.89 -2.47
CA THR A 303 -26.01 -7.56 -2.59
C THR A 303 -26.70 -8.42 -3.64
N SER A 304 -26.06 -8.67 -4.77
CA SER A 304 -26.58 -9.53 -5.84
C SER A 304 -26.70 -11.00 -5.38
N LEU A 305 -25.72 -11.51 -4.62
CA LEU A 305 -25.78 -12.82 -3.98
C LEU A 305 -26.96 -12.90 -2.98
N LYS A 306 -27.16 -11.87 -2.15
CA LYS A 306 -28.28 -11.80 -1.18
C LYS A 306 -29.66 -11.80 -1.83
N GLU A 307 -29.84 -11.17 -3.00
CA GLU A 307 -31.10 -11.24 -3.76
C GLU A 307 -31.32 -12.62 -4.41
N LEU A 308 -30.26 -13.35 -4.71
CA LEU A 308 -30.29 -14.62 -5.44
C LEU A 308 -30.50 -15.84 -4.53
N LEU A 309 -30.02 -15.79 -3.28
CA LEU A 309 -30.13 -16.88 -2.30
C LEU A 309 -31.50 -16.91 -1.61
N ARG A 310 -32.12 -18.10 -1.54
CA ARG A 310 -33.44 -18.29 -0.90
C ARG A 310 -33.46 -19.49 0.03
N LYS A 311 -34.02 -19.32 1.24
CA LYS A 311 -34.18 -20.39 2.22
C LYS A 311 -35.38 -21.28 1.88
N ILE A 312 -35.17 -22.58 1.74
CA ILE A 312 -36.25 -23.58 1.62
C ILE A 312 -36.84 -23.85 3.01
N PRO A 313 -38.18 -23.83 3.19
CA PRO A 313 -38.80 -24.30 4.43
C PRO A 313 -38.48 -25.78 4.70
N ALA A 314 -38.12 -26.11 5.94
CA ALA A 314 -37.84 -27.50 6.32
C ALA A 314 -39.03 -28.43 6.00
N ARG A 315 -38.74 -29.60 5.42
CA ARG A 315 -39.70 -30.53 4.82
C ARG A 315 -40.49 -31.32 5.88
N GLY A 316 -41.25 -30.60 6.71
CA GLY A 316 -42.03 -31.13 7.83
C GLY A 316 -43.13 -30.20 8.34
N SER A 317 -43.10 -28.90 8.04
CA SER A 317 -44.13 -27.95 8.47
C SER A 317 -45.46 -28.11 7.70
N LYS A 318 -46.21 -29.15 8.02
CA LYS A 318 -47.64 -29.25 7.71
C LYS A 318 -48.38 -28.20 8.53
N ARG A 319 -48.66 -27.04 7.94
CA ARG A 319 -49.61 -26.07 8.50
C ARG A 319 -50.95 -26.80 8.66
N ARG A 320 -51.39 -27.06 9.90
CA ARG A 320 -52.73 -27.59 10.17
C ARG A 320 -53.75 -26.55 9.70
N VAL A 321 -54.34 -26.79 8.53
CA VAL A 321 -55.64 -26.19 8.20
C VAL A 321 -56.66 -26.98 9.01
N SER A 322 -57.11 -26.41 10.13
CA SER A 322 -58.24 -26.97 10.87
C SER A 322 -59.48 -26.83 10.01
N ALA A 323 -59.97 -27.95 9.48
CA ALA A 323 -61.32 -27.99 8.92
C ALA A 323 -62.32 -27.78 10.06
N VAL A 324 -63.05 -26.67 10.02
CA VAL A 324 -64.30 -26.53 10.78
C VAL A 324 -65.40 -26.99 9.85
N ASP A 325 -65.94 -28.16 10.15
CA ASP A 325 -67.10 -28.70 9.44
C ASP A 325 -68.39 -27.98 9.88
N ASN A 326 -69.37 -27.89 8.99
CA ASN A 326 -70.74 -27.49 9.30
C ASN A 326 -71.65 -27.83 8.11
N THR A 327 -72.33 -28.98 8.22
CA THR A 327 -73.16 -29.59 7.18
C THR A 327 -74.62 -29.11 7.19
N THR A 328 -75.13 -28.68 6.03
CA THR A 328 -76.52 -28.87 5.56
C THR A 328 -76.52 -28.74 4.01
N VAL A 329 -77.08 -29.59 3.13
CA VAL A 329 -78.31 -30.42 3.04
C VAL A 329 -79.28 -29.82 1.99
N PHE A 330 -79.36 -30.44 0.79
CA PHE A 330 -80.41 -30.33 -0.26
C PHE A 330 -80.56 -28.96 -0.99
N ASP A 331 -81.10 -28.81 -2.21
CA ASP A 331 -81.54 -29.75 -3.30
C ASP A 331 -81.33 -29.11 -4.71
N LYS A 332 -81.71 -29.82 -5.79
CA LYS A 332 -81.73 -29.39 -7.21
C LYS A 332 -83.01 -28.64 -7.59
N SER A 333 -82.99 -27.70 -8.56
CA SER A 333 -83.96 -27.68 -9.69
C SER A 333 -83.71 -26.62 -10.80
N LYS A 334 -83.85 -27.08 -12.05
CA LYS A 334 -84.31 -26.47 -13.34
C LYS A 334 -84.45 -24.94 -13.59
N LYS A 335 -84.04 -24.55 -14.82
CA LYS A 335 -84.67 -23.66 -15.86
C LYS A 335 -85.07 -22.20 -15.51
N MET A 336 -85.29 -21.25 -16.44
CA MET A 336 -84.98 -20.93 -17.87
C MET A 336 -86.02 -19.86 -18.33
N GLU A 337 -85.79 -19.14 -19.45
CA GLU A 337 -86.72 -18.23 -20.19
C GLU A 337 -86.73 -16.74 -19.76
N VAL A 338 -87.05 -15.70 -20.57
CA VAL A 338 -87.06 -15.37 -22.04
C VAL A 338 -87.36 -13.83 -22.15
N ILE A 339 -87.32 -13.00 -23.22
CA ILE A 339 -87.32 -13.11 -24.69
C ILE A 339 -86.38 -12.04 -25.36
N HIS A 340 -86.83 -11.28 -26.39
CA HIS A 340 -86.02 -10.44 -27.30
C HIS A 340 -86.86 -9.29 -27.92
N GLN A 341 -86.28 -8.12 -28.22
CA GLN A 341 -86.82 -7.14 -29.20
C GLN A 341 -85.74 -6.23 -29.86
N ILE A 342 -86.12 -5.29 -30.75
CA ILE A 342 -85.31 -4.84 -31.93
C ILE A 342 -85.61 -3.36 -32.38
N ARG A 343 -84.58 -2.58 -32.77
CA ARG A 343 -84.56 -1.31 -33.60
C ARG A 343 -85.17 0.00 -33.01
N SER A 344 -84.90 1.25 -33.46
CA SER A 344 -83.91 1.86 -34.42
C SER A 344 -83.90 3.42 -34.38
N GLY A 345 -82.82 4.10 -34.83
CA GLY A 345 -82.76 5.56 -35.18
C GLY A 345 -81.65 6.35 -34.44
N VAL A 346 -80.52 6.77 -35.06
CA VAL A 346 -80.21 7.94 -35.94
C VAL A 346 -79.80 9.24 -35.19
N GLN A 347 -78.50 9.62 -35.34
CA GLN A 347 -77.83 10.96 -35.36
C GLN A 347 -78.24 12.10 -34.36
N LEU A 348 -77.36 12.96 -33.80
CA LEU A 348 -75.90 13.21 -33.90
C LEU A 348 -75.41 13.97 -32.63
N ALA A 349 -74.12 14.34 -32.57
CA ALA A 349 -73.50 15.40 -31.72
C ALA A 349 -73.10 15.12 -30.23
N ARG A 350 -71.98 14.40 -30.09
CA ARG A 350 -70.73 14.82 -29.39
C ARG A 350 -70.66 15.04 -27.85
N GLU A 351 -69.80 14.20 -27.24
CA GLU A 351 -68.89 14.39 -26.08
C GLU A 351 -69.22 13.89 -24.65
N HIS A 352 -68.11 13.54 -23.97
CA HIS A 352 -67.89 13.10 -22.58
C HIS A 352 -68.43 11.74 -22.04
N SER A 353 -67.53 10.74 -22.14
CA SER A 353 -67.24 9.68 -21.15
C SER A 353 -68.14 8.44 -21.01
N LYS A 354 -67.60 7.25 -21.37
CA LYS A 354 -67.11 6.21 -20.43
C LYS A 354 -66.61 4.95 -21.16
N LEU A 355 -65.85 4.13 -20.40
CA LEU A 355 -65.40 2.75 -20.63
C LEU A 355 -65.57 2.11 -22.03
N VAL A 356 -64.45 1.70 -22.63
CA VAL A 356 -64.39 0.65 -23.67
C VAL A 356 -63.61 -0.55 -23.11
N LYS A 357 -64.02 -1.77 -23.47
CA LYS A 357 -63.42 -3.03 -23.01
C LYS A 357 -62.01 -3.24 -23.59
N ILE A 358 -61.20 -3.96 -22.83
CA ILE A 358 -59.94 -4.55 -23.33
C ILE A 358 -60.29 -5.58 -24.42
N GLY A 359 -59.61 -5.48 -25.57
CA GLY A 359 -59.64 -6.42 -26.68
C GLY A 359 -58.25 -6.48 -27.34
N ASP A 360 -57.93 -7.60 -27.99
CA ASP A 360 -56.58 -8.02 -28.39
C ASP A 360 -55.63 -6.94 -28.96
N GLY A 361 -54.36 -7.02 -28.52
CA GLY A 361 -53.25 -6.17 -28.97
C GLY A 361 -52.00 -6.98 -29.33
N SER A 362 -51.68 -7.02 -30.63
CA SER A 362 -50.61 -7.82 -31.26
C SER A 362 -49.24 -7.81 -30.55
N TYR A 363 -48.71 -9.00 -30.25
CA TYR A 363 -47.31 -9.23 -29.85
C TYR A 363 -46.34 -9.16 -31.06
N THR A 364 -45.96 -7.95 -31.50
CA THR A 364 -44.99 -7.78 -32.61
C THR A 364 -43.83 -6.82 -32.35
N GLY A 365 -43.80 -6.09 -31.22
CA GLY A 365 -42.78 -5.04 -30.97
C GLY A 365 -41.46 -5.47 -30.30
N THR A 366 -41.39 -6.61 -29.62
CA THR A 366 -40.31 -6.90 -28.64
C THR A 366 -39.14 -7.78 -29.12
N SER A 367 -39.19 -8.31 -30.35
CA SER A 367 -38.22 -9.31 -30.84
C SER A 367 -36.79 -8.78 -31.04
N LEU A 368 -36.65 -7.57 -31.61
CA LEU A 368 -35.35 -7.04 -32.05
C LEU A 368 -34.39 -6.70 -30.89
N HIS A 369 -34.89 -6.08 -29.81
CA HIS A 369 -34.06 -5.71 -28.65
C HIS A 369 -33.44 -6.91 -27.94
N ILE A 370 -34.19 -8.02 -27.80
CA ILE A 370 -33.74 -9.23 -27.10
C ILE A 370 -32.56 -9.88 -27.87
N ARG A 371 -32.67 -9.95 -29.20
CA ARG A 371 -31.60 -10.47 -30.07
C ARG A 371 -30.31 -9.65 -30.00
N SER A 372 -30.40 -8.32 -29.85
CA SER A 372 -29.23 -7.45 -29.71
C SER A 372 -28.50 -7.71 -28.38
N GLY A 373 -29.24 -7.70 -27.26
CA GLY A 373 -28.66 -7.97 -25.93
C GLY A 373 -28.03 -9.36 -25.80
N GLN A 374 -28.61 -10.38 -26.42
CA GLN A 374 -28.02 -11.73 -26.45
C GLN A 374 -26.72 -11.80 -27.24
N LYS A 375 -26.61 -11.07 -28.36
CA LYS A 375 -25.34 -10.95 -29.11
C LYS A 375 -24.26 -10.21 -28.31
N LEU A 376 -24.64 -9.13 -27.62
CA LEU A 376 -23.71 -8.35 -26.80
C LEU A 376 -23.14 -9.18 -25.64
N LEU A 377 -23.99 -9.93 -24.93
CA LEU A 377 -23.56 -10.83 -23.85
C LEU A 377 -22.60 -11.92 -24.37
N TYR A 378 -22.93 -12.53 -25.52
CA TYR A 378 -22.09 -13.57 -26.13
C TYR A 378 -20.73 -13.02 -26.60
N LEU A 379 -20.71 -11.80 -27.16
CA LEU A 379 -19.47 -11.10 -27.51
C LEU A 379 -18.63 -10.81 -26.26
N ALA A 380 -19.23 -10.32 -25.18
CA ALA A 380 -18.54 -10.05 -23.92
C ALA A 380 -17.88 -11.32 -23.36
N HIS A 381 -18.59 -12.46 -23.32
CA HIS A 381 -18.02 -13.73 -22.87
C HIS A 381 -16.84 -14.19 -23.75
N ILE A 382 -16.86 -13.93 -25.07
CA ILE A 382 -15.72 -14.22 -25.95
C ILE A 382 -14.53 -13.30 -25.62
N VAL A 383 -14.78 -12.01 -25.36
CA VAL A 383 -13.74 -11.04 -24.99
C VAL A 383 -13.08 -11.43 -23.66
N PHE A 384 -13.84 -11.72 -22.61
CA PHE A 384 -13.28 -12.20 -21.33
C PHE A 384 -12.55 -13.54 -21.48
N GLY A 385 -13.11 -14.47 -22.26
CA GLY A 385 -12.45 -15.75 -22.57
C GLY A 385 -11.08 -15.58 -23.23
N ALA A 386 -11.00 -14.72 -24.25
CA ALA A 386 -9.76 -14.39 -24.95
C ALA A 386 -8.79 -13.60 -24.06
N TRP A 387 -9.28 -12.66 -23.25
CA TRP A 387 -8.45 -11.88 -22.32
C TRP A 387 -7.76 -12.78 -21.30
N GLY A 388 -8.47 -13.74 -20.70
CA GLY A 388 -7.86 -14.72 -19.80
C GLY A 388 -6.79 -15.60 -20.47
N VAL A 389 -6.88 -15.84 -21.79
CA VAL A 389 -5.81 -16.53 -22.55
C VAL A 389 -4.60 -15.62 -22.78
N ILE A 390 -4.81 -14.34 -23.10
CA ILE A 390 -3.75 -13.35 -23.30
C ILE A 390 -2.98 -13.13 -21.98
N VAL A 391 -3.70 -12.87 -20.89
CA VAL A 391 -3.13 -12.64 -19.55
C VAL A 391 -2.38 -13.87 -19.03
N LEU A 392 -2.92 -15.08 -19.23
CA LEU A 392 -2.20 -16.31 -18.91
C LEU A 392 -0.95 -16.50 -19.78
N GLY A 393 -1.01 -16.18 -21.07
CA GLY A 393 0.12 -16.25 -21.98
C GLY A 393 1.27 -15.31 -21.59
N LEU A 394 0.95 -14.07 -21.22
CA LEU A 394 1.91 -13.08 -20.72
C LEU A 394 2.57 -13.52 -19.40
N HIS A 395 1.78 -14.00 -18.43
CA HIS A 395 2.34 -14.48 -17.17
C HIS A 395 3.17 -15.76 -17.34
N ILE A 396 2.82 -16.66 -18.26
CA ILE A 396 3.66 -17.82 -18.62
C ILE A 396 4.96 -17.34 -19.25
N GLN A 397 4.91 -16.40 -20.21
CA GLN A 397 6.10 -15.84 -20.86
C GLN A 397 7.09 -15.23 -19.86
N ALA A 398 6.60 -14.49 -18.85
CA ALA A 398 7.47 -13.95 -17.81
C ALA A 398 7.93 -15.03 -16.79
N SER A 399 7.10 -16.04 -16.52
CA SER A 399 7.40 -17.15 -15.60
C SER A 399 8.37 -18.22 -16.13
N VAL A 400 8.82 -18.12 -17.39
CA VAL A 400 9.82 -19.04 -17.97
C VAL A 400 11.21 -18.44 -18.11
N GLN A 401 11.43 -17.21 -17.61
CA GLN A 401 12.77 -16.65 -17.51
C GLN A 401 13.63 -17.48 -16.53
N PRO A 402 14.93 -17.69 -16.81
CA PRO A 402 15.83 -18.40 -15.91
C PRO A 402 16.08 -17.58 -14.64
N ASP A 403 16.22 -18.26 -13.51
CA ASP A 403 16.70 -17.66 -12.26
C ASP A 403 18.20 -17.35 -12.39
N LEU A 404 18.64 -16.13 -12.04
CA LEU A 404 20.04 -15.69 -12.11
C LEU A 404 20.65 -15.46 -10.72
N PRO A 405 21.93 -15.83 -10.49
CA PRO A 405 22.58 -15.65 -9.19
C PRO A 405 22.77 -14.18 -8.80
N GLN A 406 22.79 -13.26 -9.77
CA GLN A 406 22.91 -11.82 -9.51
C GLN A 406 21.62 -11.23 -8.96
N CYS A 407 20.48 -11.84 -9.31
CA CYS A 407 19.17 -11.26 -9.15
C CYS A 407 18.55 -11.67 -7.81
N ALA A 408 19.19 -11.21 -6.73
CA ALA A 408 18.82 -11.51 -5.35
C ALA A 408 17.34 -11.20 -5.05
N LEU A 409 16.74 -10.23 -5.75
CA LEU A 409 15.28 -10.07 -5.87
C LEU A 409 14.87 -10.04 -7.35
N GLN A 410 14.82 -11.21 -7.98
CA GLN A 410 14.30 -11.37 -9.33
C GLN A 410 12.78 -11.13 -9.38
N VAL A 411 12.32 -10.52 -10.47
CA VAL A 411 10.91 -10.19 -10.75
C VAL A 411 10.53 -10.68 -12.15
N HIS A 412 9.23 -10.81 -12.41
CA HIS A 412 8.72 -11.44 -13.64
C HIS A 412 7.70 -10.54 -14.37
N PRO A 413 8.11 -9.35 -14.83
CA PRO A 413 7.26 -8.40 -15.52
C PRO A 413 6.80 -8.93 -16.87
N TRP A 414 5.54 -8.69 -17.21
CA TRP A 414 4.98 -9.15 -18.48
C TRP A 414 5.58 -8.41 -19.68
N SER A 415 5.78 -9.13 -20.79
CA SER A 415 6.36 -8.65 -22.05
C SER A 415 7.84 -8.26 -22.05
N ILE A 416 8.56 -8.36 -20.92
CA ILE A 416 10.02 -8.29 -20.89
C ILE A 416 10.60 -9.64 -21.30
N THR A 417 11.49 -9.66 -22.30
CA THR A 417 12.04 -10.88 -22.91
C THR A 417 13.33 -11.39 -22.28
N GLU A 418 13.96 -10.59 -21.42
CA GLU A 418 15.16 -10.94 -20.64
C GLU A 418 14.80 -11.12 -19.15
N PRO A 419 15.69 -11.69 -18.32
CA PRO A 419 15.52 -11.70 -16.87
C PRO A 419 15.46 -10.28 -16.31
N ALA A 420 14.54 -10.00 -15.40
CA ALA A 420 14.33 -8.68 -14.80
C ALA A 420 14.56 -8.74 -13.29
N CYS A 421 15.29 -7.79 -12.74
CA CYS A 421 15.90 -7.92 -11.42
C CYS A 421 15.78 -6.61 -10.66
N TYR A 422 15.03 -6.57 -9.56
CA TYR A 422 14.84 -5.34 -8.78
C TYR A 422 16.11 -4.98 -8.00
N LEU A 423 16.69 -5.98 -7.34
CA LEU A 423 18.00 -5.92 -6.70
C LEU A 423 18.97 -6.78 -7.51
N ALA A 424 20.05 -6.16 -8.00
CA ALA A 424 21.15 -6.82 -8.68
C ALA A 424 22.42 -6.74 -7.82
N ILE A 425 22.94 -7.90 -7.40
CA ILE A 425 24.19 -8.02 -6.63
C ILE A 425 25.27 -8.64 -7.52
N LEU A 426 26.29 -7.88 -7.86
CA LEU A 426 27.50 -8.37 -8.51
C LEU A 426 28.51 -8.79 -7.44
N ASP A 427 28.38 -10.03 -6.97
CA ASP A 427 29.28 -10.65 -6.00
C ASP A 427 30.48 -11.30 -6.74
N CYS A 428 31.57 -10.55 -6.90
CA CYS A 428 32.73 -11.01 -7.68
C CYS A 428 33.33 -12.31 -7.13
N TYR A 429 33.31 -12.51 -5.81
CA TYR A 429 33.83 -13.72 -5.16
C TYR A 429 32.96 -14.95 -5.46
N HIS A 430 31.64 -14.87 -5.24
CA HIS A 430 30.71 -15.95 -5.55
C HIS A 430 30.67 -16.31 -7.05
N LEU A 431 30.96 -15.32 -7.92
CA LEU A 431 31.02 -15.49 -9.37
C LEU A 431 32.37 -15.97 -9.91
N GLY A 432 33.44 -15.94 -9.10
CA GLY A 432 34.79 -16.29 -9.53
C GLY A 432 35.39 -15.32 -10.57
N ILE A 433 35.03 -14.04 -10.51
CA ILE A 433 35.57 -12.97 -11.36
C ILE A 433 36.41 -11.97 -10.55
N SER A 434 37.24 -11.17 -11.21
CA SER A 434 38.05 -10.13 -10.53
C SER A 434 37.35 -8.77 -10.43
N GLY A 435 36.41 -8.49 -11.34
CA GLY A 435 35.69 -7.22 -11.45
C GLY A 435 36.10 -6.37 -12.65
N LYS A 436 36.83 -6.92 -13.61
CA LYS A 436 37.32 -6.18 -14.79
C LYS A 436 36.21 -5.80 -15.75
N LYS A 437 36.40 -4.75 -16.56
CA LYS A 437 35.35 -4.11 -17.36
C LYS A 437 34.61 -5.10 -18.27
N ALA A 438 35.34 -6.04 -18.86
CA ALA A 438 34.79 -7.12 -19.69
C ALA A 438 34.13 -8.27 -18.91
N GLU A 439 34.51 -8.51 -17.66
CA GLU A 439 33.85 -9.47 -16.76
C GLU A 439 32.52 -8.89 -16.24
N VAL A 440 32.53 -7.61 -15.85
CA VAL A 440 31.35 -6.87 -15.38
C VAL A 440 30.32 -6.70 -16.49
N GLU A 441 30.72 -6.19 -17.67
CA GLU A 441 29.83 -6.06 -18.83
C GLU A 441 29.20 -7.39 -19.22
N ALA A 442 29.98 -8.48 -19.23
CA ALA A 442 29.47 -9.82 -19.52
C ALA A 442 28.40 -10.28 -18.51
N LYS A 443 28.51 -9.89 -17.23
CA LYS A 443 27.53 -10.22 -16.18
C LYS A 443 26.33 -9.28 -16.11
N TRP A 444 26.52 -8.00 -16.41
CA TRP A 444 25.41 -7.04 -16.57
C TRP A 444 24.73 -7.14 -17.94
N SER A 445 25.18 -8.04 -18.82
CA SER A 445 24.49 -8.43 -20.07
C SER A 445 23.66 -9.71 -19.93
N GLU A 446 23.56 -10.30 -18.73
CA GLU A 446 22.74 -11.49 -18.47
C GLU A 446 21.27 -11.14 -18.14
N PHE A 447 20.96 -9.87 -17.83
CA PHE A 447 19.64 -9.37 -17.40
C PHE A 447 19.33 -7.98 -17.96
N ASP A 448 18.05 -7.58 -17.95
CA ASP A 448 17.57 -6.26 -18.35
C ASP A 448 17.96 -5.20 -17.30
N ARG A 449 19.07 -4.49 -17.58
CA ARG A 449 19.63 -3.42 -16.74
C ARG A 449 18.61 -2.32 -16.40
N SER A 450 17.66 -2.04 -17.29
CA SER A 450 16.66 -0.99 -17.08
C SER A 450 15.63 -1.32 -15.99
N THR A 451 15.59 -2.57 -15.52
CA THR A 451 14.68 -3.04 -14.46
C THR A 451 15.25 -2.92 -13.05
N VAL A 452 16.54 -2.60 -12.91
CA VAL A 452 17.25 -2.55 -11.63
C VAL A 452 16.96 -1.26 -10.87
N VAL A 453 16.54 -1.41 -9.62
CA VAL A 453 16.26 -0.33 -8.67
C VAL A 453 17.36 -0.21 -7.62
N THR A 454 18.02 -1.32 -7.26
CA THR A 454 19.18 -1.30 -6.36
C THR A 454 20.32 -2.10 -6.97
N LEU A 455 21.48 -1.47 -7.13
CA LEU A 455 22.70 -2.07 -7.67
C LEU A 455 23.74 -2.20 -6.56
N VAL A 456 24.16 -3.42 -6.27
CA VAL A 456 25.22 -3.72 -5.29
C VAL A 456 26.38 -4.37 -6.01
N VAL A 457 27.60 -3.94 -5.72
CA VAL A 457 28.84 -4.56 -6.20
C VAL A 457 29.71 -4.91 -5.01
N ARG A 458 30.14 -6.17 -4.89
CA ARG A 458 30.95 -6.59 -3.74
C ARG A 458 32.01 -7.65 -4.01
N HIS A 459 33.02 -7.66 -3.14
CA HIS A 459 34.17 -8.57 -3.16
C HIS A 459 35.00 -8.52 -4.46
N CYS A 460 34.95 -7.40 -5.18
CA CYS A 460 35.68 -7.21 -6.43
C CYS A 460 37.09 -6.70 -6.16
N THR A 461 38.10 -7.51 -6.49
CA THR A 461 39.52 -7.22 -6.20
C THR A 461 40.18 -6.29 -7.22
N ALA A 462 39.51 -6.03 -8.34
CA ALA A 462 39.98 -5.20 -9.45
C ALA A 462 38.78 -4.62 -10.22
N LEU A 463 37.91 -3.86 -9.53
CA LEU A 463 36.68 -3.33 -10.10
C LEU A 463 36.96 -2.23 -11.15
N GLU A 464 36.54 -2.48 -12.38
CA GLU A 464 36.60 -1.55 -13.51
C GLU A 464 35.16 -1.35 -14.04
N VAL A 465 34.56 -0.20 -13.77
CA VAL A 465 33.13 0.02 -14.06
C VAL A 465 32.92 0.24 -15.58
N PRO A 466 32.05 -0.56 -16.23
CA PRO A 466 31.74 -0.41 -17.65
C PRO A 466 30.77 0.73 -17.90
N ASP A 467 30.86 1.31 -19.10
CA ASP A 467 30.03 2.43 -19.54
C ASP A 467 28.52 2.06 -19.55
N SER A 468 28.20 0.76 -19.59
CA SER A 468 26.85 0.20 -19.47
C SER A 468 26.14 0.48 -18.14
N ILE A 469 26.83 1.01 -17.12
CA ILE A 469 26.17 1.53 -15.91
C ILE A 469 25.12 2.58 -16.27
N ALA A 470 25.31 3.31 -17.39
CA ALA A 470 24.36 4.27 -17.93
C ALA A 470 22.96 3.68 -18.25
N ASP A 471 22.82 2.36 -18.43
CA ASP A 471 21.53 1.72 -18.76
C ASP A 471 20.62 1.49 -17.52
N PHE A 472 21.14 1.71 -16.31
CA PHE A 472 20.48 1.43 -15.02
C PHE A 472 19.47 2.55 -14.63
N HIS A 473 18.60 2.94 -15.56
CA HIS A 473 17.76 4.14 -15.48
C HIS A 473 16.79 4.23 -14.30
N LEU A 474 16.41 3.10 -13.69
CA LEU A 474 15.50 3.04 -12.53
C LEU A 474 16.23 2.92 -11.19
N THR A 475 17.56 2.90 -11.18
CA THR A 475 18.33 2.66 -9.95
C THR A 475 18.26 3.84 -8.99
N THR A 476 17.70 3.60 -7.80
CA THR A 476 17.60 4.53 -6.67
C THR A 476 18.77 4.43 -5.71
N GLY A 477 19.57 3.37 -5.76
CA GLY A 477 20.74 3.19 -4.88
C GLY A 477 21.88 2.37 -5.48
N ILE A 478 23.12 2.82 -5.27
CA ILE A 478 24.33 2.10 -5.67
C ILE A 478 25.22 1.85 -4.43
N LYS A 479 25.43 0.59 -4.04
CA LYS A 479 26.41 0.22 -3.00
C LYS A 479 27.62 -0.48 -3.61
N VAL A 480 28.82 -0.03 -3.25
CA VAL A 480 30.07 -0.76 -3.48
C VAL A 480 30.61 -1.18 -2.12
N TYR A 481 30.73 -2.49 -1.88
CA TYR A 481 31.14 -3.05 -0.59
C TYR A 481 32.39 -3.93 -0.71
N ASN A 482 33.33 -3.80 0.23
CA ASN A 482 34.55 -4.64 0.36
C ASN A 482 35.21 -4.93 -1.00
N SER A 483 35.62 -3.87 -1.70
CA SER A 483 36.09 -3.95 -3.09
C SER A 483 37.19 -2.91 -3.36
N THR A 484 38.09 -3.23 -4.28
CA THR A 484 39.09 -2.30 -4.82
C THR A 484 38.62 -1.77 -6.16
N ILE A 485 38.38 -0.47 -6.26
CA ILE A 485 38.16 0.21 -7.54
C ILE A 485 39.51 0.45 -8.21
N ASN A 486 39.67 -0.03 -9.44
CA ASN A 486 40.79 0.27 -10.32
C ASN A 486 40.44 1.37 -11.32
N GLU A 487 39.24 1.31 -11.92
CA GLU A 487 38.76 2.28 -12.91
C GLU A 487 37.27 2.56 -12.70
N TRP A 488 36.90 3.82 -12.54
CA TRP A 488 35.52 4.29 -12.73
C TRP A 488 35.60 5.68 -13.37
N GLY A 489 35.94 5.69 -14.66
CA GLY A 489 36.17 6.91 -15.44
C GLY A 489 34.88 7.62 -15.88
N ALA A 490 35.03 8.85 -16.37
CA ALA A 490 33.92 9.72 -16.78
C ALA A 490 33.00 9.18 -17.89
N SER A 491 33.40 8.13 -18.64
CA SER A 491 32.52 7.45 -19.62
C SER A 491 31.44 6.60 -18.94
N ALA A 492 31.72 6.10 -17.75
CA ALA A 492 30.82 5.32 -16.90
C ALA A 492 30.27 6.18 -15.74
N ALA A 493 30.11 7.49 -15.97
CA ALA A 493 29.69 8.40 -14.92
C ALA A 493 28.22 8.21 -14.51
N VAL A 494 27.99 8.33 -13.22
CA VAL A 494 26.68 8.56 -12.63
C VAL A 494 26.23 9.97 -13.03
N THR A 495 25.11 10.06 -13.73
CA THR A 495 24.57 11.32 -14.27
C THR A 495 23.05 11.42 -14.13
N ASN A 496 22.53 12.64 -14.07
CA ASN A 496 21.09 12.91 -14.06
C ASN A 496 20.38 12.43 -15.34
N THR A 497 21.05 12.54 -16.49
CA THR A 497 20.54 12.05 -17.78
C THR A 497 20.30 10.54 -17.75
N ASN A 498 21.18 9.78 -17.10
CA ASN A 498 21.18 8.31 -17.14
C ASN A 498 20.60 7.65 -15.87
N HIS A 499 20.66 8.33 -14.71
CA HIS A 499 20.27 7.82 -13.40
C HIS A 499 19.35 8.82 -12.65
N PRO A 500 18.26 9.33 -13.28
CA PRO A 500 17.43 10.38 -12.70
C PRO A 500 16.70 9.96 -11.41
N ALA A 501 16.65 8.65 -11.11
CA ALA A 501 16.03 8.09 -9.92
C ALA A 501 16.99 7.91 -8.73
N LEU A 502 18.30 8.11 -8.91
CA LEU A 502 19.32 7.79 -7.89
C LEU A 502 19.21 8.72 -6.68
N ILE A 503 19.13 8.14 -5.48
CA ILE A 503 18.96 8.82 -4.19
C ILE A 503 20.23 8.74 -3.35
N TRP A 504 20.85 7.56 -3.29
CA TRP A 504 22.02 7.29 -2.46
C TRP A 504 23.16 6.55 -3.17
N LEU A 505 24.39 6.80 -2.74
CA LEU A 505 25.60 6.08 -3.19
C LEU A 505 26.53 5.82 -2.00
N TYR A 506 26.80 4.54 -1.74
CA TYR A 506 27.55 4.08 -0.56
C TYR A 506 28.81 3.30 -0.95
N PHE A 507 29.98 3.74 -0.51
CA PHE A 507 31.28 3.06 -0.66
C PHE A 507 31.75 2.57 0.72
N VAL A 508 31.61 1.28 0.99
CA VAL A 508 31.85 0.69 2.32
C VAL A 508 32.97 -0.33 2.27
N ARG A 509 34.04 -0.17 3.07
CA ARG A 509 35.29 -0.95 2.95
C ARG A 509 35.89 -0.90 1.54
N VAL A 510 35.82 0.25 0.87
CA VAL A 510 36.28 0.42 -0.53
C VAL A 510 37.69 1.00 -0.60
N HIS A 511 38.56 0.36 -1.38
CA HIS A 511 39.87 0.89 -1.73
C HIS A 511 39.81 1.66 -3.06
N LEU A 512 40.36 2.88 -3.07
CA LEU A 512 40.31 3.85 -4.15
C LEU A 512 41.73 4.20 -4.66
N PRO A 513 41.92 4.39 -5.98
CA PRO A 513 43.20 4.82 -6.54
C PRO A 513 43.65 6.17 -5.97
N ASP A 514 44.92 6.26 -5.59
CA ASP A 514 45.56 7.43 -4.95
C ASP A 514 44.85 8.02 -3.70
N GLY A 515 43.81 7.36 -3.17
CA GLY A 515 42.97 7.89 -2.08
C GLY A 515 42.02 9.01 -2.52
N ARG A 516 41.58 8.99 -3.79
CA ARG A 516 40.69 9.99 -4.40
C ARG A 516 39.32 9.42 -4.77
N LEU A 517 38.31 10.27 -4.78
CA LEU A 517 37.01 9.97 -5.41
C LEU A 517 37.20 9.74 -6.92
N PRO A 518 36.51 8.75 -7.54
CA PRO A 518 36.62 8.48 -8.97
C PRO A 518 35.81 9.47 -9.82
N ASP A 519 36.29 9.78 -11.04
CA ASP A 519 35.61 10.68 -11.99
C ASP A 519 34.14 10.32 -12.21
N GLY A 520 33.80 9.02 -12.17
CA GLY A 520 32.45 8.51 -12.35
C GLY A 520 31.43 8.95 -11.31
N VAL A 521 31.84 9.44 -10.12
CA VAL A 521 30.92 10.05 -9.13
C VAL A 521 31.04 11.58 -9.07
N MET A 522 31.72 12.19 -10.05
CA MET A 522 32.05 13.63 -10.09
C MET A 522 31.61 14.29 -11.41
N SER A 523 30.52 13.79 -12.02
CA SER A 523 29.89 14.39 -13.19
C SER A 523 29.40 15.82 -12.92
N SER A 524 29.47 16.70 -13.93
CA SER A 524 28.79 18.01 -13.92
C SER A 524 27.30 17.94 -14.28
N ASP A 525 26.82 16.79 -14.77
CA ASP A 525 25.39 16.45 -14.89
C ASP A 525 25.04 15.52 -13.73
N PHE A 526 25.23 15.95 -12.48
CA PHE A 526 25.03 15.14 -11.28
C PHE A 526 23.53 14.89 -11.02
N PRO A 527 23.10 13.68 -10.59
CA PRO A 527 21.68 13.37 -10.41
C PRO A 527 20.99 14.33 -9.44
N SER A 528 19.84 14.90 -9.84
CA SER A 528 19.15 15.91 -9.03
C SER A 528 18.43 15.36 -7.79
N ASN A 529 18.43 14.03 -7.62
CA ASN A 529 17.87 13.33 -6.46
C ASN A 529 18.97 12.67 -5.60
N LEU A 530 20.24 12.69 -6.02
CA LEU A 530 21.33 12.08 -5.25
C LEU A 530 21.78 13.07 -4.18
N TYR A 531 21.29 12.86 -2.95
CA TYR A 531 21.55 13.73 -1.79
C TYR A 531 22.16 12.98 -0.61
N ASP A 532 22.50 11.70 -0.76
CA ASP A 532 23.04 10.87 0.33
C ASP A 532 24.27 10.09 -0.12
N LEU A 533 25.43 10.42 0.46
CA LEU A 533 26.75 9.97 0.01
C LEU A 533 27.61 9.49 1.19
N GLU A 534 27.84 8.20 1.28
CA GLU A 534 28.60 7.58 2.39
C GLU A 534 29.88 6.88 1.91
N PHE A 535 31.01 7.14 2.59
CA PHE A 535 32.35 6.64 2.24
C PHE A 535 33.05 6.02 3.46
N THR A 536 32.45 4.97 4.02
CA THR A 536 32.80 4.40 5.32
C THR A 536 33.86 3.29 5.24
N TYR A 537 34.93 3.40 6.05
CA TYR A 537 36.16 2.60 5.96
C TYR A 537 36.82 2.65 4.56
N THR A 538 37.04 3.87 4.06
CA THR A 538 37.68 4.11 2.76
C THR A 538 39.05 4.78 2.92
N ASN A 539 39.95 4.64 1.95
CA ASN A 539 41.23 5.37 1.97
C ASN A 539 41.13 6.80 1.35
N VAL A 540 39.96 7.44 1.41
CA VAL A 540 39.80 8.84 0.94
C VAL A 540 40.70 9.75 1.78
N ARG A 541 41.62 10.44 1.12
CA ARG A 541 42.61 11.36 1.75
C ARG A 541 42.47 12.80 1.25
N GLU A 542 41.91 13.01 0.06
CA GLU A 542 41.60 14.32 -0.49
C GLU A 542 40.34 14.28 -1.37
N VAL A 543 39.63 15.41 -1.42
CA VAL A 543 38.48 15.65 -2.30
C VAL A 543 38.74 16.90 -3.14
N PRO A 544 38.22 17.01 -4.38
CA PRO A 544 38.52 18.17 -5.23
C PRO A 544 37.97 19.50 -4.69
N ASP A 545 38.75 20.58 -4.82
CA ASP A 545 38.36 21.93 -4.41
C ASP A 545 37.09 22.47 -5.10
N ASP A 546 36.66 21.86 -6.21
CA ASP A 546 35.53 22.26 -7.05
C ASP A 546 34.30 21.34 -6.94
N LEU A 547 34.27 20.44 -5.95
CA LEU A 547 33.20 19.45 -5.77
C LEU A 547 31.81 20.09 -5.50
N ASP A 548 31.79 21.28 -4.89
CA ASP A 548 30.60 22.13 -4.69
C ASP A 548 30.03 22.72 -5.99
N THR A 549 30.75 22.60 -7.11
CA THR A 549 30.24 22.95 -8.46
C THR A 549 29.64 21.76 -9.20
N LYS A 550 29.65 20.56 -8.58
CA LYS A 550 29.25 19.27 -9.17
C LYS A 550 28.14 18.58 -8.36
N TRP A 551 28.38 18.35 -7.08
CA TRP A 551 27.42 17.71 -6.17
C TRP A 551 26.26 18.65 -5.81
N LEU A 552 25.17 18.07 -5.33
CA LEU A 552 23.94 18.80 -5.00
C LEU A 552 24.09 19.57 -3.67
N ILE A 553 23.56 20.79 -3.61
CA ILE A 553 23.48 21.57 -2.36
C ILE A 553 22.45 20.92 -1.43
N GLY A 554 22.77 20.78 -0.15
CA GLY A 554 21.97 20.05 0.86
C GLY A 554 22.40 18.61 1.10
N THR A 555 23.31 18.06 0.29
CA THR A 555 23.74 16.65 0.33
C THR A 555 24.27 16.23 1.71
N THR A 556 23.79 15.11 2.25
CA THR A 556 24.39 14.37 3.36
C THR A 556 25.71 13.74 2.91
N VAL A 557 26.81 14.01 3.62
CA VAL A 557 28.14 13.53 3.24
C VAL A 557 28.87 12.90 4.43
N TYR A 558 29.08 11.59 4.39
CA TYR A 558 29.81 10.84 5.42
C TYR A 558 31.16 10.33 4.89
N PHE A 559 32.25 10.65 5.61
CA PHE A 559 33.60 10.10 5.40
C PHE A 559 34.08 9.44 6.70
N GLU A 560 33.49 8.31 7.06
CA GLU A 560 33.80 7.59 8.30
C GLU A 560 35.02 6.68 8.15
N TYR A 561 35.89 6.67 9.16
CA TYR A 561 37.15 5.92 9.17
C TYR A 561 37.97 6.13 7.88
N SER A 562 38.01 7.39 7.41
CA SER A 562 38.75 7.82 6.23
C SER A 562 40.21 8.16 6.54
N GLU A 563 40.98 8.57 5.54
CA GLU A 563 42.33 9.14 5.72
C GLU A 563 42.34 10.69 5.76
N LEU A 564 41.18 11.35 5.83
CA LEU A 564 41.07 12.81 5.93
C LEU A 564 41.62 13.32 7.27
N THR A 565 42.64 14.19 7.22
CA THR A 565 43.24 14.82 8.42
C THR A 565 42.54 16.10 8.87
N SER A 566 41.58 16.60 8.09
CA SER A 566 40.80 17.82 8.35
C SER A 566 39.53 17.81 7.52
N ILE A 567 38.44 18.41 8.03
CA ILE A 567 37.19 18.59 7.28
C ILE A 567 37.45 19.53 6.09
N PRO A 568 37.24 19.09 4.82
CA PRO A 568 37.49 19.94 3.66
C PRO A 568 36.41 21.04 3.53
N SER A 569 36.82 22.30 3.35
CA SER A 569 35.87 23.43 3.27
C SER A 569 34.91 23.33 2.08
N VAL A 570 35.27 22.61 1.01
CA VAL A 570 34.35 22.31 -0.10
C VAL A 570 33.12 21.52 0.33
N ILE A 571 33.21 20.67 1.36
CA ILE A 571 32.05 19.96 1.91
C ILE A 571 31.14 20.93 2.68
N LEU A 572 31.70 21.93 3.36
CA LEU A 572 30.93 22.96 4.05
C LEU A 572 30.19 23.88 3.07
N ARG A 573 30.76 24.12 1.87
CA ARG A 573 30.11 24.88 0.79
C ARG A 573 28.97 24.14 0.08
N LEU A 574 28.75 22.86 0.37
CA LEU A 574 27.55 22.14 -0.06
C LEU A 574 26.30 22.48 0.78
N ASP A 575 26.43 23.25 1.87
CA ASP A 575 25.37 23.48 2.88
C ASP A 575 24.71 22.14 3.34
N PRO A 576 25.51 21.15 3.78
CA PRO A 576 25.06 19.77 3.99
C PRO A 576 24.05 19.62 5.13
N TYR A 577 22.98 18.85 4.90
CA TYR A 577 22.00 18.52 5.93
C TYR A 577 22.57 17.70 7.10
N SER A 578 23.54 16.82 6.80
CA SER A 578 24.29 16.06 7.79
C SER A 578 25.72 15.75 7.32
N ILE A 579 26.64 15.68 8.27
CA ILE A 579 28.03 15.27 8.05
C ILE A 579 28.48 14.23 9.08
N SER A 580 29.29 13.28 8.63
CA SER A 580 30.04 12.38 9.50
C SER A 580 31.51 12.35 9.09
N PHE A 581 32.38 12.45 10.08
CA PHE A 581 33.82 12.22 9.95
C PHE A 581 34.34 11.24 11.02
N THR A 582 33.43 10.47 11.63
CA THR A 582 33.69 9.55 12.74
C THR A 582 34.92 8.65 12.47
N GLY A 583 35.84 8.59 13.42
CA GLY A 583 37.04 7.75 13.35
C GLY A 583 38.12 8.16 12.33
N SER A 584 37.95 9.26 11.60
CA SER A 584 38.99 9.82 10.71
C SER A 584 40.13 10.50 11.51
N PRO A 585 41.36 10.60 10.99
CA PRO A 585 42.54 11.12 11.70
C PRO A 585 42.56 12.66 11.85
N ILE A 586 41.42 13.26 12.23
CA ILE A 586 41.23 14.70 12.42
C ILE A 586 41.60 15.09 13.85
N SER A 587 42.50 16.06 14.02
CA SER A 587 42.94 16.56 15.34
C SER A 587 42.45 17.96 15.70
N GLU A 588 41.96 18.72 14.72
CA GLU A 588 41.51 20.12 14.87
C GLU A 588 40.25 20.35 14.01
N LEU A 589 39.37 21.25 14.46
CA LEU A 589 38.13 21.64 13.77
C LEU A 589 38.08 23.16 13.58
N SER A 590 37.69 23.62 12.39
CA SER A 590 37.42 25.05 12.16
C SER A 590 36.05 25.44 12.69
N ALA A 591 35.88 26.72 13.05
CA ALA A 591 34.59 27.25 13.49
C ALA A 591 33.50 27.11 12.40
N GLU A 592 33.87 27.27 11.13
CA GLU A 592 33.02 27.16 9.93
C GLU A 592 32.17 25.88 9.91
N VAL A 593 32.69 24.77 10.43
CA VAL A 593 32.00 23.46 10.54
C VAL A 593 30.70 23.56 11.38
N PHE A 594 30.64 24.49 12.34
CA PHE A 594 29.50 24.72 13.21
C PHE A 594 28.59 25.87 12.74
N GLU A 595 28.97 26.59 11.68
CA GLU A 595 28.28 27.79 11.19
C GLU A 595 27.45 27.54 9.90
N VAL A 596 27.40 26.28 9.42
CA VAL A 596 26.59 25.84 8.28
C VAL A 596 25.08 25.99 8.60
N PRO A 597 24.31 26.80 7.84
CA PRO A 597 22.93 27.15 8.18
C PRO A 597 21.97 25.97 8.40
N ASP A 598 21.93 25.02 7.47
CA ASP A 598 20.89 23.98 7.44
C ASP A 598 21.37 22.60 7.97
N LEU A 599 22.58 22.54 8.55
CA LEU A 599 23.20 21.34 9.14
C LEU A 599 22.50 20.88 10.44
N VAL A 600 21.83 19.73 10.41
CA VAL A 600 21.04 19.20 11.55
C VAL A 600 21.81 18.17 12.39
N TYR A 601 22.59 17.29 11.75
CA TYR A 601 23.22 16.13 12.40
C TYR A 601 24.73 16.10 12.14
N MET A 602 25.53 16.11 13.21
CA MET A 602 27.00 16.15 13.17
C MET A 602 27.60 14.95 13.90
N TYR A 603 28.25 14.05 13.16
CA TYR A 603 28.88 12.85 13.70
C TYR A 603 30.41 13.01 13.71
N LEU A 604 30.97 13.37 14.88
CA LEU A 604 32.38 13.68 15.10
C LEU A 604 32.98 12.81 16.22
N GLY A 605 32.57 11.53 16.29
CA GLY A 605 33.07 10.56 17.27
C GLY A 605 34.44 9.96 16.90
N SER A 606 35.15 9.40 17.87
CA SER A 606 36.45 8.72 17.68
C SER A 606 37.57 9.54 16.99
N ILE A 607 37.45 10.88 16.90
CA ILE A 607 38.48 11.76 16.33
C ILE A 607 39.39 12.36 17.42
N ALA A 608 40.62 12.74 17.05
CA ALA A 608 41.71 13.06 17.98
C ALA A 608 41.67 14.46 18.63
N ILE A 609 40.55 15.18 18.48
CA ILE A 609 40.36 16.56 18.95
C ILE A 609 40.49 16.69 20.47
N GLN A 610 41.17 17.73 20.96
CA GLN A 610 41.32 18.00 22.40
C GLN A 610 40.30 19.02 22.93
N GLU A 611 39.88 19.97 22.08
CA GLU A 611 38.89 21.00 22.38
C GLU A 611 38.09 21.36 21.12
N LEU A 612 36.93 21.98 21.29
CA LEU A 612 36.15 22.57 20.20
C LEU A 612 36.68 23.98 19.89
N PRO A 613 36.48 24.52 18.66
CA PRO A 613 36.95 25.86 18.31
C PRO A 613 36.31 26.94 19.20
N SER A 614 37.11 27.87 19.72
CA SER A 614 36.65 28.94 20.62
C SER A 614 35.92 30.10 19.93
N ASN A 615 36.00 30.16 18.60
CA ASN A 615 35.63 31.33 17.79
C ASN A 615 34.40 31.11 16.87
N VAL A 616 33.52 30.16 17.18
CA VAL A 616 32.20 30.05 16.54
C VAL A 616 31.38 31.28 16.92
N THR A 617 30.84 31.97 15.92
CA THR A 617 30.09 33.23 16.06
C THR A 617 28.61 33.09 15.77
N ASN A 618 28.24 32.18 14.86
CA ASN A 618 26.87 31.93 14.44
C ASN A 618 26.61 30.42 14.33
N LEU A 619 26.46 29.75 15.49
CA LEU A 619 26.10 28.33 15.54
C LEU A 619 24.85 28.06 14.69
N SER A 620 24.88 26.97 13.93
CA SER A 620 23.78 26.54 13.07
C SER A 620 22.42 26.55 13.81
N PRO A 621 21.40 27.26 13.30
CA PRO A 621 20.07 27.24 13.88
C PRO A 621 19.38 25.88 13.68
N ALA A 622 19.79 25.10 12.68
CA ALA A 622 19.24 23.79 12.36
C ALA A 622 19.70 22.72 13.35
N LEU A 623 20.99 22.71 13.73
CA LEU A 623 21.66 21.69 14.56
C LEU A 623 20.80 21.13 15.70
N GLY A 624 20.59 19.82 15.68
CA GLY A 624 19.85 19.08 16.70
C GLY A 624 20.67 17.99 17.41
N LEU A 625 21.73 17.46 16.79
CA LEU A 625 22.50 16.36 17.38
C LEU A 625 23.99 16.48 17.02
N LEU A 626 24.85 16.38 18.02
CA LEU A 626 26.30 16.45 17.91
C LEU A 626 26.95 15.30 18.70
N TYR A 627 27.54 14.36 17.97
CA TYR A 627 28.31 13.25 18.55
C TYR A 627 29.77 13.67 18.74
N LEU A 628 30.28 13.51 19.95
CA LEU A 628 31.67 13.71 20.36
C LEU A 628 32.16 12.50 21.18
N THR A 629 31.61 11.32 20.89
CA THR A 629 31.95 10.04 21.53
C THR A 629 33.43 9.71 21.34
N ASP A 630 34.07 9.12 22.36
CA ASP A 630 35.52 8.79 22.40
C ASP A 630 36.49 9.94 22.03
N THR A 631 36.06 11.21 22.11
CA THR A 631 36.93 12.37 21.89
C THR A 631 37.67 12.80 23.16
N ASN A 632 38.76 13.56 22.99
CA ASN A 632 39.53 14.09 24.12
C ASN A 632 38.94 15.38 24.74
N VAL A 633 37.75 15.82 24.30
CA VAL A 633 37.06 17.03 24.77
C VAL A 633 36.67 16.90 26.25
N SER A 634 37.03 17.90 27.05
CA SER A 634 36.73 17.96 28.50
C SER A 634 36.01 19.23 28.95
N PHE A 635 35.69 20.16 28.04
CA PHE A 635 34.99 21.41 28.37
C PHE A 635 34.29 22.04 27.15
N PHE A 636 33.41 23.01 27.41
CA PHE A 636 32.60 23.69 26.39
C PHE A 636 32.72 25.22 26.43
N TRP A 637 32.65 25.84 25.26
CA TRP A 637 32.61 27.29 25.07
C TRP A 637 31.15 27.83 25.06
N PRO A 638 30.89 29.09 25.42
CA PRO A 638 29.53 29.63 25.56
C PRO A 638 28.69 29.66 24.28
N TRP A 639 29.29 29.46 23.10
CA TRP A 639 28.55 29.39 21.85
C TRP A 639 27.67 28.13 21.72
N ILE A 640 27.87 27.11 22.56
CA ILE A 640 26.99 25.93 22.61
C ILE A 640 25.70 26.19 23.41
N ASP A 641 25.68 27.19 24.30
CA ASP A 641 24.54 27.47 25.19
C ASP A 641 23.19 27.68 24.46
N PRO A 642 23.14 28.27 23.24
CA PRO A 642 21.91 28.32 22.44
C PRO A 642 21.33 26.94 22.07
N LEU A 643 22.17 25.91 21.87
CA LEU A 643 21.72 24.53 21.67
C LEU A 643 21.09 24.00 22.96
N VAL A 644 21.78 24.14 24.10
CA VAL A 644 21.30 23.74 25.44
C VAL A 644 19.90 24.33 25.73
N VAL A 645 19.70 25.61 25.42
CA VAL A 645 18.41 26.30 25.61
C VAL A 645 17.36 25.86 24.58
N LYS A 646 17.73 25.59 23.32
CA LYS A 646 16.83 25.09 22.26
C LYS A 646 16.25 23.71 22.57
N THR A 647 17.01 22.87 23.28
CA THR A 647 16.70 21.44 23.48
C THR A 647 16.15 21.10 24.86
N GLN A 648 15.93 22.10 25.73
CA GLN A 648 15.52 21.88 27.13
C GLN A 648 14.18 21.13 27.30
N ASP A 649 13.30 21.16 26.29
CA ASP A 649 12.00 20.47 26.28
C ASP A 649 12.01 19.16 25.44
N TRP A 650 13.18 18.67 25.02
CA TRP A 650 13.29 17.50 24.13
C TRP A 650 13.21 16.17 24.89
N SER A 651 12.89 15.07 24.21
CA SER A 651 12.86 13.73 24.83
C SER A 651 14.22 13.01 24.79
N PHE A 652 15.27 13.65 24.30
CA PHE A 652 16.61 13.10 24.10
C PHE A 652 17.69 14.19 24.22
N ALA A 653 18.90 13.79 24.61
CA ALA A 653 20.05 14.67 24.73
C ALA A 653 20.65 15.01 23.35
N PRO A 654 20.92 16.28 23.01
CA PRO A 654 21.57 16.67 21.76
C PRO A 654 23.09 16.45 21.72
N LEU A 655 23.74 16.27 22.88
CA LEU A 655 25.19 16.02 22.96
C LEU A 655 25.43 14.55 23.34
N LEU A 656 25.94 13.76 22.40
CA LEU A 656 26.22 12.33 22.62
C LEU A 656 27.73 12.16 22.79
N MET A 657 28.17 11.80 23.99
CA MET A 657 29.54 12.02 24.47
C MET A 657 30.16 10.84 25.23
N GLY A 658 29.56 9.65 25.17
CA GLY A 658 30.14 8.43 25.76
C GLY A 658 31.62 8.25 25.42
N GLY A 659 32.42 7.91 26.42
CA GLY A 659 33.88 7.73 26.29
C GLY A 659 34.70 9.04 26.31
N SER A 660 34.07 10.21 26.17
CA SER A 660 34.78 11.49 26.23
C SER A 660 35.33 11.81 27.62
N LYS A 661 36.37 12.65 27.68
CA LYS A 661 36.88 13.16 28.97
C LYS A 661 35.82 13.94 29.76
N TYR A 662 34.95 14.69 29.08
CA TYR A 662 33.86 15.41 29.73
C TYR A 662 32.93 14.46 30.49
N CYS A 663 32.50 13.36 29.87
CA CYS A 663 31.70 12.33 30.53
C CYS A 663 32.45 11.64 31.67
N ALA A 664 33.74 11.35 31.51
CA ALA A 664 34.58 10.77 32.57
C ALA A 664 34.88 11.74 33.74
N GLU A 665 34.55 13.03 33.63
CA GLU A 665 34.50 13.98 34.76
C GLU A 665 33.08 14.13 35.31
N LEU A 666 32.07 14.19 34.45
CA LEU A 666 30.66 14.24 34.85
C LEU A 666 30.26 13.03 35.70
N GLU A 667 30.72 11.82 35.38
CA GLU A 667 30.51 10.60 36.18
C GLU A 667 31.05 10.75 37.62
N LYS A 668 32.20 11.42 37.79
CA LYS A 668 32.79 11.67 39.12
C LYS A 668 32.02 12.76 39.90
N ILE A 669 31.45 13.71 39.17
CA ILE A 669 30.61 14.77 39.75
C ILE A 669 29.27 14.20 40.22
N THR A 670 28.69 13.25 39.48
CA THR A 670 27.43 12.59 39.86
C THR A 670 27.61 11.49 40.90
N SER A 671 28.77 10.83 40.97
CA SER A 671 29.11 9.83 42.00
C SER A 671 29.62 10.41 43.33
N GLU A 672 29.68 11.74 43.45
CA GLU A 672 30.22 12.49 44.60
C GLU A 672 31.75 12.30 44.83
N GLU A 673 32.48 11.77 43.84
CA GLU A 673 33.95 11.72 43.84
C GLU A 673 34.62 13.09 43.56
N ALA A 674 33.90 14.03 42.95
CA ALA A 674 34.35 15.39 42.67
C ALA A 674 33.23 16.44 42.84
N GLU A 675 33.58 17.65 43.29
CA GLU A 675 32.64 18.78 43.39
C GLU A 675 32.55 19.62 42.10
N THR A 676 33.60 19.61 41.27
CA THR A 676 33.71 20.40 40.02
C THR A 676 34.50 19.65 38.95
N PHE A 677 34.37 20.08 37.69
CA PHE A 677 35.27 19.70 36.59
C PHE A 677 36.73 20.10 36.89
N SER A 678 37.71 19.44 36.25
CA SER A 678 39.14 19.70 36.46
C SER A 678 39.62 21.02 35.86
N VAL A 679 38.88 21.55 34.88
CA VAL A 679 39.19 22.83 34.23
C VAL A 679 38.84 23.98 35.18
N LEU A 680 39.77 24.92 35.37
CA LEU A 680 39.57 26.07 36.27
C LEU A 680 38.30 26.85 35.90
N PRO A 681 37.34 27.05 36.83
CA PRO A 681 36.11 27.78 36.55
C PRO A 681 36.36 29.19 36.00
N SER A 682 35.71 29.51 34.88
CA SER A 682 35.81 30.80 34.21
C SER A 682 34.45 31.20 33.65
N SER A 683 34.13 32.49 33.68
CA SER A 683 32.95 33.07 33.02
C SER A 683 33.08 33.15 31.49
N THR A 684 34.01 32.38 30.92
CA THR A 684 34.27 32.25 29.47
C THR A 684 33.98 30.83 28.98
N TYR A 685 33.31 30.00 29.77
CA TYR A 685 32.87 28.65 29.43
C TYR A 685 31.34 28.55 29.46
N SER A 686 30.82 27.51 28.82
CA SER A 686 29.40 27.17 28.75
C SER A 686 28.78 26.93 30.14
N THR A 687 27.45 27.07 30.22
CA THR A 687 26.66 26.57 31.37
C THR A 687 26.86 25.07 31.64
N LEU A 688 27.29 24.29 30.64
CA LEU A 688 27.68 22.88 30.80
C LEU A 688 28.90 22.66 31.72
N MET A 689 29.61 23.73 32.10
CA MET A 689 30.72 23.66 33.07
C MET A 689 30.31 24.04 34.51
N ASP A 690 29.05 24.42 34.74
CA ASP A 690 28.52 24.69 36.08
C ASP A 690 28.00 23.38 36.73
N ALA A 691 28.83 22.77 37.56
CA ALA A 691 28.54 21.51 38.25
C ALA A 691 27.56 21.63 39.44
N SER A 692 26.99 22.82 39.71
CA SER A 692 26.14 23.06 40.87
C SER A 692 24.83 22.26 40.86
N GLU A 693 24.28 21.98 42.05
CA GLU A 693 23.05 21.19 42.22
C GLU A 693 21.88 21.70 41.35
N GLY A 694 21.75 23.01 41.19
CA GLY A 694 20.67 23.63 40.41
C GLY A 694 20.84 23.55 38.89
N ASN A 695 22.01 23.14 38.39
CA ASN A 695 22.29 22.99 36.96
C ASN A 695 22.58 21.53 36.56
N ARG A 696 22.89 20.65 37.52
CA ARG A 696 23.19 19.23 37.32
C ARG A 696 22.11 18.49 36.49
N ASP A 697 20.82 18.72 36.78
CA ASP A 697 19.71 18.12 36.03
C ASP A 697 19.68 18.60 34.56
N HIS A 698 20.03 19.87 34.30
CA HIS A 698 20.13 20.39 32.93
C HIS A 698 21.30 19.78 32.16
N ILE A 699 22.46 19.58 32.80
CA ILE A 699 23.59 18.87 32.19
C ILE A 699 23.20 17.43 31.84
N LEU A 700 22.59 16.69 32.77
CA LEU A 700 22.19 15.29 32.57
C LEU A 700 21.05 15.11 31.56
N HIS A 701 20.26 16.15 31.31
CA HIS A 701 19.29 16.16 30.22
C HIS A 701 19.92 16.50 28.85
N THR A 702 20.99 17.29 28.85
CA THR A 702 21.63 17.79 27.61
C THR A 702 22.73 16.88 27.09
N VAL A 703 23.43 16.16 27.97
CA VAL A 703 24.58 15.30 27.62
C VAL A 703 24.27 13.85 27.97
N ASN A 704 24.28 12.99 26.96
CA ASN A 704 24.28 11.54 27.12
C ASN A 704 25.72 11.02 27.12
N CYS A 705 26.03 10.12 28.07
CA CYS A 705 27.36 9.54 28.24
C CYS A 705 27.42 8.03 27.93
N ASP A 706 26.42 7.49 27.23
CA ASP A 706 26.33 6.06 26.94
C ASP A 706 27.23 5.69 25.76
N MET A 707 28.01 4.61 25.93
CA MET A 707 28.95 4.10 24.92
C MET A 707 28.26 3.51 23.67
N GLU A 708 26.96 3.24 23.72
CA GLU A 708 26.20 2.63 22.61
C GLU A 708 26.18 3.55 21.37
N ASN A 709 26.44 4.85 21.54
CA ASN A 709 26.56 5.84 20.48
C ASN A 709 27.99 5.97 19.89
N ALA A 710 28.94 5.13 20.29
CA ALA A 710 30.35 5.18 19.88
C ALA A 710 30.65 4.27 18.67
N VAL A 711 29.84 4.39 17.62
CA VAL A 711 29.89 3.57 16.38
C VAL A 711 29.83 4.45 15.13
N PRO A 712 30.28 3.97 13.95
CA PRO A 712 29.91 4.59 12.67
C PRO A 712 28.39 4.68 12.50
N VAL A 713 27.92 5.66 11.73
CA VAL A 713 26.50 5.77 11.33
C VAL A 713 26.12 4.61 10.42
N TYR A 714 27.03 4.20 9.53
CA TYR A 714 26.84 2.99 8.74
C TYR A 714 27.01 1.73 9.63
N PRO A 715 26.02 0.81 9.70
CA PRO A 715 26.03 -0.33 10.62
C PRO A 715 26.99 -1.45 10.16
N ILE A 716 28.29 -1.20 10.28
CA ILE A 716 29.34 -2.02 9.66
C ILE A 716 29.39 -3.47 10.15
N ASP A 717 29.20 -3.71 11.44
CA ASP A 717 29.24 -5.07 12.02
C ASP A 717 28.04 -5.92 11.55
N PHE A 718 26.93 -5.27 11.21
CA PHE A 718 25.77 -5.92 10.59
C PHE A 718 26.05 -6.24 9.12
N GLU A 719 26.55 -5.28 8.34
CA GLU A 719 26.94 -5.46 6.92
C GLU A 719 27.98 -6.58 6.76
N ASP A 720 29.05 -6.58 7.55
CA ASP A 720 30.09 -7.59 7.51
C ASP A 720 29.52 -9.01 7.72
N ASN A 721 28.56 -9.14 8.65
CA ASN A 721 27.88 -10.38 8.95
C ASN A 721 26.90 -10.83 7.84
N VAL A 722 26.11 -9.93 7.23
CA VAL A 722 25.14 -10.31 6.17
C VAL A 722 25.77 -10.47 4.79
N SER A 723 26.82 -9.71 4.47
CA SER A 723 27.61 -9.89 3.25
C SER A 723 28.70 -10.97 3.39
N GLY A 724 28.87 -11.57 4.57
CA GLY A 724 29.60 -12.83 4.74
C GLY A 724 31.12 -12.73 4.82
N LEU A 725 31.66 -11.65 5.41
CA LEU A 725 33.08 -11.57 5.78
C LEU A 725 33.34 -12.39 7.05
N GLN A 726 34.09 -13.51 6.92
CA GLN A 726 34.63 -14.34 8.00
C GLN A 726 36.04 -14.83 7.66
#